data_AF-A0A4U7N4B0-F1
#
_entry.id   AF-A0A4U7N4B0-F1
#
_cell.length_a   1.000
_cell.length_b   1.000
_cell.length_c   1.000
_cell.angle_alpha   90.00
_cell.angle_beta   90.00
_cell.angle_gamma   90.00
#
_symmetry.space_group_name_H-M   'P 1'
#
loop_
_entity.id
_entity.type
_entity.pdbx_description
1 polymer ?
#
loop_
_entity_poly.entity_id
_entity_poly.type
_entity_poly.pdbx_seq_one_letter_code
_entity_poly.pdbx_strand_id
1 'polypeptide(L)'
;MTTSAHAQGWQDYELPHITFSTPQDWEITYSQRDVEYDFASPDGTFSLWVNWWFPDEPLLGYDDIVSHRTLTLAGKTALLIHIETETERYLTIAFPEDKNSDGEVLLFQLIAPMSLTITNHEKMMDMLTGRFFFDGQKVQPNSRTPFSSGEKSSATAPKATPAPPSPKQDAPPHQTTSAPVTHYYDADTDFSVPHPVGWETHTAQGNGLSQVALVAPEQDAMVLVIAARGQDARSATDMALGLLYRDSLIIKSIEDEAYPEIGQSSAHAVETVSKIYSISNIAMPYTRGRVWVYQGGDTENAYVIVTIRPTDATQDRQDQLAAIATGFRFGAPPSSATSPATSPVLSPKIKLPSKSSKESLGEQWLAQLETHFQSECILETLVGSSRSALTVMKTANAEPRFLATCMNGAHPIFAADFPYDPQGQTSDYFYPLYIETFQANDNSDFSFLAIQDQLLLTLTLEDDNSLSLEVTELSAPEPLPSPKDATSSPDDMRAVLGPVQIFDGHSLADWEPFAFEGGDFDLHTNLGHGGMHISIPDDKGWAKTGLIYRGRAFELPENGEKTSLEISVLMDADASNSLTIAMLNPEKDTTDPYESYLLRFHLVKSGDLGVLSASAKNISQTARLSFLWPANDTTVRFILRSDDVFELRDAESNVLALWDIGKPMSKGPWSLAVYGQVPRKNTGFDLVIKDITATIAPTPDTPDPDKVGARNVALFDGRQVSPNWVPLQNAENLFRSRAYLQGGTLKIGWPQDDTGAKYLGIYTPEPVIWLDTFHEGAETRLTVTIDGAITNDFEVGLQQAFGLYHNMLSNGAWVASWRRQDDGTFTFRTEVRGHDGALIAEGLSQVPNQFDIVLTPKGVAIDGVGLPSGVVPWTQLIDGAGLRIWTYAMASKQGNASLGLHGIDLKHTPAPAMPPAAPAAGVAPLAQTVLFDGTLDASWQKISRGNAIFQDLARITDAGLVLARRENPPNNNKIALASTEKIITLDERVQRTPYRLDIQLDPSEQNLGGWIYLTENPDNPYDTASVAIELERLTYGPNNGGLRVRMYSGHMYYSHLERTFQADWLATWDGMLSLVLGDGAAGLKFGDTLTHAITTSRVQRGGAYRLMFEPGQRTRPSEQALTLAKVTGGWITPANMTAQDRWLLVDDETFDADAFADELAIGIMGN
;
A
#
# COMPACT_ATOMS: atom_id res chain seq x y z
N MET A 1 -6.63 54.91 -30.21
CA MET A 1 -5.80 55.62 -29.22
C MET A 1 -4.71 54.65 -28.79
N THR A 2 -3.47 55.08 -28.71
CA THR A 2 -2.36 54.24 -28.21
C THR A 2 -2.46 54.16 -26.69
N THR A 3 -2.97 53.05 -26.17
CA THR A 3 -2.82 52.69 -24.76
C THR A 3 -1.36 52.29 -24.54
N SER A 4 -0.62 53.17 -23.88
CA SER A 4 0.74 52.90 -23.41
C SER A 4 0.75 51.59 -22.62
N ALA A 5 1.65 50.68 -22.96
CA ALA A 5 1.91 49.52 -22.12
C ALA A 5 2.47 50.04 -20.78
N HIS A 6 1.68 49.96 -19.72
CA HIS A 6 2.22 50.07 -18.37
C HIS A 6 3.23 48.94 -18.21
N ALA A 7 4.43 49.25 -17.72
CA ALA A 7 5.37 48.22 -17.33
C ALA A 7 4.71 47.35 -16.25
N GLN A 8 4.56 46.05 -16.51
CA GLN A 8 3.98 45.12 -15.54
C GLN A 8 4.79 45.21 -14.25
N GLY A 9 4.09 45.46 -13.13
CA GLY A 9 4.71 45.48 -11.81
C GLY A 9 5.26 44.10 -11.47
N TRP A 10 6.33 44.06 -10.68
CA TRP A 10 6.92 42.83 -10.18
C TRP A 10 7.04 42.93 -8.67
N GLN A 11 6.81 41.81 -7.99
CA GLN A 11 6.95 41.69 -6.54
C GLN A 11 8.00 40.62 -6.25
N ASP A 12 8.90 40.93 -5.33
CA ASP A 12 10.01 40.05 -4.93
C ASP A 12 9.61 39.18 -3.73
N TYR A 13 10.11 37.94 -3.73
CA TYR A 13 9.87 36.89 -2.73
C TYR A 13 11.20 36.22 -2.37
N GLU A 14 11.30 35.73 -1.14
CA GLU A 14 12.52 35.12 -0.59
C GLU A 14 12.20 33.82 0.13
N LEU A 15 13.03 32.81 -0.11
CA LEU A 15 13.21 31.59 0.71
C LEU A 15 14.71 31.49 1.02
N PRO A 16 15.18 30.63 1.95
CA PRO A 16 16.60 30.46 2.23
C PRO A 16 17.41 30.28 0.94
N HIS A 17 18.49 31.06 0.82
CA HIS A 17 19.40 31.08 -0.33
C HIS A 17 18.80 31.55 -1.67
N ILE A 18 17.51 31.91 -1.76
CA ILE A 18 16.89 32.31 -3.03
C ILE A 18 16.04 33.58 -2.95
N THR A 19 16.08 34.35 -4.03
CA THR A 19 15.21 35.51 -4.25
C THR A 19 14.64 35.42 -5.65
N PHE A 20 13.33 35.58 -5.82
CA PHE A 20 12.69 35.56 -7.14
C PHE A 20 11.55 36.57 -7.21
N SER A 21 11.18 37.00 -8.42
CA SER A 21 10.03 37.89 -8.60
C SER A 21 8.93 37.23 -9.42
N THR A 22 7.67 37.49 -9.06
CA THR A 22 6.50 37.21 -9.91
C THR A 22 5.83 38.52 -10.34
N PRO A 23 4.99 38.52 -11.39
CA PRO A 23 4.20 39.69 -11.74
C PRO A 23 3.26 40.08 -10.58
N GLN A 24 3.14 41.37 -10.31
CA GLN A 24 2.40 41.90 -9.15
C GLN A 24 0.90 41.56 -9.15
N ASP A 25 0.36 41.16 -10.31
CA ASP A 25 -1.03 40.71 -10.46
C ASP A 25 -1.23 39.21 -10.15
N TRP A 26 -0.18 38.40 -9.95
CA TRP A 26 -0.32 36.98 -9.62
C TRP A 26 -0.68 36.77 -8.14
N GLU A 27 -1.59 35.84 -7.88
CA GLU A 27 -2.09 35.51 -6.54
C GLU A 27 -1.26 34.39 -5.92
N ILE A 28 -0.89 34.51 -4.63
CA ILE A 28 -0.26 33.44 -3.87
C ILE A 28 -1.35 32.43 -3.50
N THR A 29 -1.28 31.22 -4.05
CA THR A 29 -2.26 30.15 -3.78
C THR A 29 -1.87 29.31 -2.57
N TYR A 30 -0.59 29.18 -2.27
CA TYR A 30 -0.05 28.51 -1.10
C TYR A 30 1.32 29.10 -0.73
N SER A 31 1.70 28.99 0.54
CA SER A 31 3.07 29.26 0.98
C SER A 31 3.37 28.55 2.30
N GLN A 32 4.62 28.15 2.48
CA GLN A 32 5.14 27.61 3.74
C GLN A 32 6.49 28.24 4.05
N ARG A 33 6.67 28.71 5.29
CA ARG A 33 7.84 29.49 5.68
C ARG A 33 9.13 28.71 5.45
N ASP A 34 10.08 29.35 4.79
CA ASP A 34 11.40 28.83 4.45
C ASP A 34 11.40 27.56 3.57
N VAL A 35 10.23 27.10 3.11
CA VAL A 35 10.06 25.88 2.31
C VAL A 35 9.46 26.17 0.93
N GLU A 36 8.35 26.90 0.81
CA GLU A 36 7.54 26.89 -0.44
C GLU A 36 6.74 28.17 -0.69
N TYR A 37 6.55 28.51 -1.97
CA TYR A 37 5.54 29.45 -2.47
C TYR A 37 4.93 28.98 -3.79
N ASP A 38 3.60 29.01 -3.86
CA ASP A 38 2.83 28.76 -5.08
C ASP A 38 2.06 29.99 -5.53
N PHE A 39 1.97 30.18 -6.84
CA PHE A 39 1.28 31.30 -7.47
C PHE A 39 0.38 30.83 -8.61
N ALA A 40 -0.72 31.56 -8.84
CA ALA A 40 -1.54 31.45 -10.04
C ALA A 40 -1.64 32.81 -10.77
N SER A 41 -1.66 32.78 -12.11
CA SER A 41 -1.92 33.97 -12.92
C SER A 41 -3.41 34.35 -12.92
N PRO A 42 -3.79 35.64 -13.06
CA PRO A 42 -5.18 36.10 -13.01
C PRO A 42 -6.17 35.45 -13.98
N ASP A 43 -5.64 34.89 -15.08
CA ASP A 43 -6.39 34.22 -16.13
C ASP A 43 -6.40 32.69 -16.00
N GLY A 44 -5.73 32.13 -14.99
CA GLY A 44 -5.56 30.69 -14.78
C GLY A 44 -4.66 30.00 -15.80
N THR A 45 -3.94 30.74 -16.65
CA THR A 45 -3.07 30.17 -17.70
C THR A 45 -1.78 29.57 -17.14
N PHE A 46 -1.26 30.11 -16.04
CA PHE A 46 0.00 29.68 -15.43
C PHE A 46 -0.14 29.45 -13.93
N SER A 47 0.50 28.38 -13.45
CA SER A 47 0.82 28.20 -12.03
C SER A 47 2.33 28.08 -11.87
N LEU A 48 2.90 28.71 -10.83
CA LEU A 48 4.33 28.63 -10.52
C LEU A 48 4.50 28.10 -9.10
N TRP A 49 5.23 27.01 -8.95
CA TRP A 49 5.63 26.45 -7.66
C TRP A 49 7.14 26.65 -7.46
N VAL A 50 7.55 27.09 -6.26
CA VAL A 50 8.95 27.30 -5.90
C VAL A 50 9.18 26.74 -4.50
N ASN A 51 9.86 25.59 -4.39
CA ASN A 51 9.98 24.88 -3.13
C ASN A 51 11.34 24.21 -2.88
N TRP A 52 11.66 24.01 -1.60
CA TRP A 52 12.70 23.11 -1.11
C TRP A 52 12.08 21.74 -0.87
N TRP A 53 12.14 20.88 -1.88
CA TRP A 53 11.52 19.55 -1.86
C TRP A 53 12.48 18.48 -1.33
N PHE A 54 11.99 17.63 -0.43
CA PHE A 54 12.77 16.50 0.10
C PHE A 54 12.83 15.37 -0.96
N PRO A 55 14.01 14.87 -1.36
CA PRO A 55 14.14 13.91 -2.45
C PRO A 55 13.81 12.47 -2.00
N ASP A 56 12.53 12.24 -1.69
CA ASP A 56 11.93 10.92 -1.44
C ASP A 56 11.78 10.09 -2.72
N GLU A 57 11.65 10.77 -3.86
CA GLU A 57 11.59 10.17 -5.19
C GLU A 57 12.78 10.61 -6.09
N PRO A 58 13.09 9.91 -7.20
CA PRO A 58 14.07 10.40 -8.18
C PRO A 58 13.48 11.50 -9.08
N LEU A 59 14.25 12.54 -9.41
CA LEU A 59 13.80 13.63 -10.31
C LEU A 59 13.73 13.23 -11.80
N LEU A 60 14.30 12.09 -12.18
CA LEU A 60 14.37 11.58 -13.55
C LEU A 60 14.07 10.09 -13.57
N GLY A 61 13.67 9.56 -14.72
CA GLY A 61 13.23 8.18 -14.88
C GLY A 61 11.70 8.04 -14.99
N TYR A 62 10.97 9.15 -14.87
CA TYR A 62 9.59 9.26 -15.32
C TYR A 62 9.49 9.52 -16.82
N ASP A 63 8.30 9.32 -17.34
CA ASP A 63 8.07 9.04 -18.76
C ASP A 63 7.22 10.09 -19.49
N ASP A 64 6.52 10.89 -18.70
CA ASP A 64 5.99 12.19 -19.04
C ASP A 64 7.11 13.22 -19.26
N ILE A 65 8.35 12.93 -18.83
CA ILE A 65 9.56 13.69 -19.17
C ILE A 65 9.85 13.59 -20.68
N VAL A 66 9.34 14.57 -21.43
CA VAL A 66 9.54 14.76 -22.87
C VAL A 66 11.02 14.97 -23.20
N SER A 67 11.71 15.75 -22.37
CA SER A 67 13.15 15.96 -22.46
C SER A 67 13.73 16.48 -21.16
N HIS A 68 15.00 16.17 -20.90
CA HIS A 68 15.75 16.79 -19.82
C HIS A 68 17.15 17.18 -20.30
N ARG A 69 17.83 18.05 -19.56
CA ARG A 69 19.21 18.47 -19.82
C ARG A 69 19.82 19.14 -18.61
N THR A 70 21.11 18.88 -18.38
CA THR A 70 21.91 19.58 -17.38
C THR A 70 22.56 20.82 -17.98
N LEU A 71 22.64 21.91 -17.20
CA LEU A 71 23.36 23.14 -17.56
C LEU A 71 23.76 23.92 -16.30
N THR A 72 24.75 24.79 -16.43
CA THR A 72 25.16 25.68 -15.35
C THR A 72 24.28 26.94 -15.32
N LEU A 73 23.60 27.19 -14.20
CA LEU A 73 22.86 28.44 -13.93
C LEU A 73 23.32 29.00 -12.58
N ALA A 74 23.53 30.32 -12.47
CA ALA A 74 24.04 30.94 -11.22
C ALA A 74 25.34 30.30 -10.65
N GLY A 75 26.17 29.69 -11.51
CA GLY A 75 27.37 28.94 -11.12
C GLY A 75 27.12 27.51 -10.64
N LYS A 76 25.86 27.07 -10.58
CA LYS A 76 25.37 25.81 -10.00
C LYS A 76 24.90 24.82 -11.07
N THR A 77 24.87 23.53 -10.75
CA THR A 77 24.38 22.49 -11.67
C THR A 77 22.85 22.46 -11.63
N ALA A 78 22.22 22.97 -12.68
CA ALA A 78 20.77 22.95 -12.86
C ALA A 78 20.34 21.86 -13.83
N LEU A 79 19.36 21.08 -13.43
CA LEU A 79 18.65 20.11 -14.26
C LEU A 79 17.36 20.77 -14.76
N LEU A 80 17.26 20.96 -16.07
CA LEU A 80 16.02 21.37 -16.72
C LEU A 80 15.23 20.12 -17.15
N ILE A 81 13.97 20.07 -16.76
CA ILE A 81 13.05 18.96 -17.03
C ILE A 81 11.81 19.55 -17.71
N HIS A 82 11.45 19.01 -18.87
CA HIS A 82 10.21 19.31 -19.58
C HIS A 82 9.31 18.09 -19.50
N ILE A 83 8.17 18.25 -18.81
CA ILE A 83 7.18 17.20 -18.59
C ILE A 83 5.89 17.57 -19.33
N GLU A 84 5.26 16.62 -20.01
CA GLU A 84 3.92 16.75 -20.58
C GLU A 84 3.01 15.62 -20.08
N THR A 85 1.94 16.02 -19.39
CA THR A 85 0.84 15.14 -18.97
C THR A 85 -0.33 15.28 -19.97
N GLU A 86 -1.45 14.60 -19.72
CA GLU A 86 -2.62 14.66 -20.60
C GLU A 86 -3.26 16.07 -20.66
N THR A 87 -3.21 16.82 -19.56
CA THR A 87 -3.86 18.14 -19.43
C THR A 87 -2.87 19.30 -19.35
N GLU A 88 -1.68 19.08 -18.79
CA GLU A 88 -0.73 20.13 -18.40
C GLU A 88 0.71 19.83 -18.83
N ARG A 89 1.45 20.90 -19.11
CA ARG A 89 2.90 20.90 -19.30
C ARG A 89 3.57 21.51 -18.08
N TYR A 90 4.70 20.94 -17.68
CA TYR A 90 5.56 21.47 -16.63
C TYR A 90 6.94 21.78 -17.22
N LEU A 91 7.46 22.97 -16.94
CA LEU A 91 8.87 23.31 -17.14
C LEU A 91 9.49 23.45 -15.75
N THR A 92 10.41 22.55 -15.40
CA THR A 92 11.04 22.49 -14.08
C THR A 92 12.52 22.82 -14.19
N ILE A 93 13.02 23.64 -13.27
CA ILE A 93 14.44 23.82 -13.00
C ILE A 93 14.68 23.26 -11.61
N ALA A 94 15.44 22.18 -11.52
CA ALA A 94 15.86 21.57 -10.26
C ALA A 94 17.37 21.78 -10.04
N PHE A 95 17.80 21.90 -8.79
CA PHE A 95 19.22 21.99 -8.43
C PHE A 95 19.65 20.78 -7.57
N PRO A 96 19.74 19.56 -8.16
CA PRO A 96 19.89 18.32 -7.40
C PRO A 96 21.19 18.22 -6.59
N GLU A 97 22.22 18.97 -6.99
CA GLU A 97 23.54 19.02 -6.36
C GLU A 97 23.66 20.12 -5.28
N ASP A 98 22.80 21.16 -5.33
CA ASP A 98 22.83 22.31 -4.42
C ASP A 98 21.69 22.21 -3.38
N LYS A 99 21.73 21.13 -2.59
CA LYS A 99 20.77 20.89 -1.51
C LYS A 99 20.92 21.91 -0.38
N ASN A 100 19.81 22.25 0.29
CA ASN A 100 19.86 23.06 1.50
C ASN A 100 20.38 22.26 2.71
N SER A 101 20.51 22.91 3.87
CA SER A 101 21.00 22.29 5.12
C SER A 101 20.09 21.19 5.69
N ASP A 102 18.85 21.08 5.22
CA ASP A 102 17.90 20.02 5.59
C ASP A 102 17.92 18.84 4.58
N GLY A 103 18.76 18.90 3.54
CA GLY A 103 18.92 17.86 2.50
C GLY A 103 17.95 17.97 1.32
N GLU A 104 17.16 19.04 1.27
CA GLU A 104 16.13 19.29 0.28
C GLU A 104 16.71 19.91 -1.00
N VAL A 105 16.14 19.56 -2.15
CA VAL A 105 16.50 20.06 -3.47
C VAL A 105 15.56 21.20 -3.85
N LEU A 106 16.11 22.31 -4.35
CA LEU A 106 15.29 23.40 -4.87
C LEU A 106 14.63 23.02 -6.20
N LEU A 107 13.31 23.16 -6.30
CA LEU A 107 12.55 23.09 -7.54
C LEU A 107 11.91 24.46 -7.86
N PHE A 108 11.97 24.84 -9.14
CA PHE A 108 11.29 26.02 -9.69
C PHE A 108 10.48 25.57 -10.90
N GLN A 109 9.15 25.43 -10.74
CA GLN A 109 8.28 24.71 -11.66
C GLN A 109 7.17 25.60 -12.21
N LEU A 110 7.16 25.82 -13.52
CA LEU A 110 6.09 26.56 -14.21
C LEU A 110 5.16 25.59 -14.94
N ILE A 111 3.90 25.60 -14.57
CA ILE A 111 2.82 24.75 -15.07
C ILE A 111 1.93 25.57 -16.03
N ALA A 112 1.47 24.97 -17.12
CA ALA A 112 0.52 25.57 -18.07
C ALA A 112 -0.31 24.49 -18.78
N PRO A 113 -1.54 24.77 -19.23
CA PRO A 113 -2.36 23.80 -19.94
C PRO A 113 -1.76 23.43 -21.30
N MET A 114 -1.96 22.18 -21.75
CA MET A 114 -1.40 21.66 -23.01
C MET A 114 -1.87 22.42 -24.27
N SER A 115 -2.98 23.16 -24.19
CA SER A 115 -3.47 24.06 -25.24
C SER A 115 -2.58 25.30 -25.45
N LEU A 116 -1.74 25.67 -24.47
CA LEU A 116 -0.74 26.71 -24.62
C LEU A 116 0.46 26.16 -25.42
N THR A 117 0.93 26.92 -26.40
CA THR A 117 2.11 26.53 -27.18
C THR A 117 3.37 26.54 -26.31
N ILE A 118 4.24 25.54 -26.48
CA ILE A 118 5.54 25.43 -25.79
C ILE A 118 6.33 26.75 -25.84
N THR A 119 6.36 27.43 -26.99
CA THR A 119 7.05 28.72 -27.15
C THR A 119 6.50 29.84 -26.26
N ASN A 120 5.20 29.85 -25.94
CA ASN A 120 4.62 30.82 -25.02
C ASN A 120 4.90 30.46 -23.56
N HIS A 121 4.98 29.16 -23.25
CA HIS A 121 5.31 28.65 -21.93
C HIS A 121 6.78 28.90 -21.56
N GLU A 122 7.70 28.53 -22.45
CA GLU A 122 9.14 28.83 -22.34
C GLU A 122 9.40 30.33 -22.21
N LYS A 123 8.66 31.17 -22.95
CA LYS A 123 8.77 32.62 -22.86
C LYS A 123 8.36 33.17 -21.48
N MET A 124 7.41 32.53 -20.79
CA MET A 124 7.06 32.91 -19.41
C MET A 124 8.16 32.46 -18.43
N MET A 125 8.67 31.23 -18.58
CA MET A 125 9.79 30.73 -17.79
C MET A 125 11.06 31.61 -17.93
N ASP A 126 11.38 32.06 -19.14
CA ASP A 126 12.47 33.01 -19.42
C ASP A 126 12.29 34.37 -18.69
N MET A 127 11.04 34.84 -18.52
CA MET A 127 10.76 36.11 -17.83
C MET A 127 10.89 35.98 -16.31
N LEU A 128 10.45 34.84 -15.75
CA LEU A 128 10.55 34.52 -14.32
C LEU A 128 12.00 34.26 -13.90
N THR A 129 12.71 33.36 -14.61
CA THR A 129 14.13 33.06 -14.36
C THR A 129 15.03 34.28 -14.57
N GLY A 130 14.65 35.17 -15.49
CA GLY A 130 15.25 36.50 -15.66
C GLY A 130 15.19 37.41 -14.43
N ARG A 131 14.55 36.99 -13.33
CA ARG A 131 14.46 37.65 -12.03
C ARG A 131 14.69 36.72 -10.83
N PHE A 132 15.12 35.48 -11.07
CA PHE A 132 15.45 34.51 -10.04
C PHE A 132 16.96 34.56 -9.73
N PHE A 133 17.29 34.51 -8.45
CA PHE A 133 18.63 34.53 -7.88
C PHE A 133 18.77 33.38 -6.87
N PHE A 134 19.93 32.72 -6.89
CA PHE A 134 20.34 31.68 -5.95
C PHE A 134 21.73 32.08 -5.42
N ASP A 135 21.89 32.16 -4.10
CA ASP A 135 23.07 32.69 -3.40
C ASP A 135 23.46 34.11 -3.89
N GLY A 136 22.45 34.93 -4.18
CA GLY A 136 22.61 36.27 -4.76
C GLY A 136 23.12 36.29 -6.21
N GLN A 137 23.43 35.13 -6.81
CA GLN A 137 23.79 35.00 -8.21
C GLN A 137 22.56 34.78 -9.08
N LYS A 138 22.51 35.46 -10.22
CA LYS A 138 21.33 35.43 -11.09
C LYS A 138 21.23 34.11 -11.87
N VAL A 139 20.07 33.47 -11.81
CA VAL A 139 19.71 32.23 -12.51
C VAL A 139 19.35 32.56 -13.96
N GLN A 140 20.29 33.14 -14.70
CA GLN A 140 20.08 33.56 -16.09
C GLN A 140 20.70 32.55 -17.08
N PRO A 141 19.91 31.90 -17.96
CA PRO A 141 20.44 31.02 -18.98
C PRO A 141 21.29 31.77 -20.01
N ASN A 142 22.48 31.24 -20.31
CA ASN A 142 23.46 31.88 -21.20
C ASN A 142 23.05 31.91 -22.69
N SER A 143 22.00 31.20 -23.08
CA SER A 143 21.46 31.19 -24.44
C SER A 143 19.98 30.79 -24.44
N ARG A 144 19.18 31.36 -25.36
CA ARG A 144 17.78 30.99 -25.64
C ARG A 144 17.70 29.60 -26.30
N THR A 145 18.13 28.58 -25.57
CA THR A 145 18.14 27.19 -26.01
C THR A 145 16.89 26.55 -25.39
N PRO A 146 15.84 26.25 -26.17
CA PRO A 146 14.55 25.77 -25.66
C PRO A 146 14.66 24.62 -24.65
N PHE A 147 13.69 24.52 -23.74
CA PHE A 147 13.46 23.29 -22.98
C PHE A 147 13.20 22.15 -23.97
N SER A 148 12.42 22.42 -25.03
CA SER A 148 12.11 21.48 -26.12
C SER A 148 13.30 21.05 -27.00
N SER A 149 14.54 21.45 -26.68
CA SER A 149 15.76 21.09 -27.42
C SER A 149 16.77 20.29 -26.59
N GLY A 150 16.35 19.75 -25.43
CA GLY A 150 17.14 18.80 -24.66
C GLY A 150 17.29 17.44 -25.34
N GLU A 151 18.04 16.54 -24.70
CA GLU A 151 18.10 15.15 -25.16
C GLU A 151 16.71 14.50 -24.99
N LYS A 152 16.28 13.74 -26.00
CA LYS A 152 15.05 12.95 -25.90
C LYS A 152 15.32 11.79 -24.96
N SER A 153 14.54 11.70 -23.88
CA SER A 153 14.70 10.66 -22.86
C SER A 153 14.63 9.26 -23.49
N SER A 154 15.74 8.52 -23.41
CA SER A 154 15.77 7.07 -23.64
C SER A 154 15.81 6.38 -22.29
N ALA A 155 14.63 6.05 -21.76
CA ALA A 155 14.46 5.68 -20.36
C ALA A 155 15.19 4.39 -19.96
N THR A 156 16.10 4.51 -19.00
CA THR A 156 16.43 3.44 -18.05
C THR A 156 16.31 4.04 -16.65
N ALA A 157 15.32 3.64 -15.87
CA ALA A 157 15.03 4.28 -14.58
C ALA A 157 15.97 3.76 -13.46
N PRO A 158 16.62 4.66 -12.69
CA PRO A 158 17.27 4.29 -11.44
C PRO A 158 16.26 3.93 -10.34
N LYS A 159 16.66 3.11 -9.37
CA LYS A 159 15.85 2.77 -8.19
C LYS A 159 15.58 4.00 -7.31
N ALA A 160 14.34 4.16 -6.85
CA ALA A 160 13.99 5.05 -5.75
C ALA A 160 14.52 4.53 -4.39
N THR A 161 14.79 5.45 -3.47
CA THR A 161 15.25 5.19 -2.10
C THR A 161 14.05 5.17 -1.13
N PRO A 162 14.01 4.28 -0.10
CA PRO A 162 12.87 4.24 0.82
C PRO A 162 12.75 5.48 1.72
N ALA A 163 11.52 5.90 2.02
CA ALA A 163 11.21 6.97 2.97
C ALA A 163 11.57 6.60 4.43
N PRO A 164 11.84 7.58 5.32
CA PRO A 164 12.22 7.33 6.70
C PRO A 164 11.08 6.71 7.55
N PRO A 165 11.40 5.83 8.52
CA PRO A 165 10.40 5.24 9.41
C PRO A 165 9.99 6.21 10.54
N SER A 166 8.70 6.27 10.84
CA SER A 166 8.20 6.87 12.07
C SER A 166 8.45 5.94 13.28
N PRO A 167 9.14 6.40 14.33
CA PRO A 167 9.22 5.68 15.61
C PRO A 167 7.86 5.38 16.28
N LYS A 168 7.95 4.78 17.48
CA LYS A 168 6.82 4.38 18.30
C LYS A 168 7.08 4.60 19.79
N GLN A 169 6.09 5.18 20.44
CA GLN A 169 5.93 5.24 21.88
C GLN A 169 5.73 3.84 22.43
N ASP A 170 6.30 3.60 23.59
CA ASP A 170 5.47 3.56 24.81
C ASP A 170 6.43 3.53 26.01
N ALA A 171 6.31 4.54 26.88
CA ALA A 171 7.02 4.57 28.16
C ALA A 171 6.17 3.83 29.23
N PRO A 172 6.73 2.85 29.97
CA PRO A 172 5.99 2.11 30.99
C PRO A 172 5.80 2.93 32.30
N PRO A 173 4.89 2.50 33.19
CA PRO A 173 4.24 3.41 34.14
C PRO A 173 4.98 3.59 35.47
N HIS A 174 5.03 4.82 35.96
CA HIS A 174 5.49 5.11 37.33
C HIS A 174 4.52 5.95 38.17
N GLN A 175 4.30 5.47 39.39
CA GLN A 175 3.51 6.12 40.43
C GLN A 175 4.18 7.41 40.88
N THR A 176 3.58 8.57 40.61
CA THR A 176 4.03 9.85 41.18
C THR A 176 3.38 10.09 42.54
N THR A 177 4.22 10.32 43.55
CA THR A 177 3.81 10.81 44.87
C THR A 177 3.28 12.24 44.73
N SER A 178 2.02 12.45 45.09
CA SER A 178 1.31 13.71 44.83
C SER A 178 1.78 14.88 45.72
N ALA A 179 2.71 15.67 45.20
CA ALA A 179 2.81 17.08 45.56
C ALA A 179 1.59 17.85 44.99
N PRO A 180 1.11 18.93 45.63
CA PRO A 180 0.00 19.71 45.11
C PRO A 180 0.39 20.39 43.79
N VAL A 181 -0.28 20.01 42.70
CA VAL A 181 -0.08 20.58 41.37
C VAL A 181 -0.84 21.90 41.25
N THR A 182 -0.12 23.01 41.10
CA THR A 182 -0.70 24.29 40.70
C THR A 182 -1.20 24.21 39.26
N HIS A 183 -2.36 24.81 38.98
CA HIS A 183 -2.92 24.91 37.62
C HIS A 183 -2.96 26.38 37.18
N TYR A 184 -2.69 26.62 35.90
CA TYR A 184 -3.14 27.81 35.21
C TYR A 184 -4.64 27.66 34.87
N TYR A 185 -5.40 28.76 34.88
CA TYR A 185 -6.80 28.79 34.49
C TYR A 185 -7.06 29.99 33.58
N ASP A 186 -7.58 29.72 32.39
CA ASP A 186 -8.08 30.71 31.44
C ASP A 186 -9.57 30.94 31.70
N ALA A 187 -9.96 32.20 31.94
CA ALA A 187 -11.35 32.56 32.24
C ALA A 187 -12.19 32.90 30.99
N ASP A 188 -11.55 33.16 29.84
CA ASP A 188 -12.22 33.60 28.61
C ASP A 188 -12.73 32.41 27.79
N THR A 189 -11.95 31.32 27.78
CA THR A 189 -12.30 30.02 27.17
C THR A 189 -12.51 28.91 28.21
N ASP A 190 -12.50 29.24 29.51
CA ASP A 190 -12.87 28.36 30.64
C ASP A 190 -12.16 26.99 30.57
N PHE A 191 -10.82 27.01 30.66
CA PHE A 191 -10.00 25.80 30.75
C PHE A 191 -8.90 25.92 31.81
N SER A 192 -8.40 24.77 32.28
CA SER A 192 -7.23 24.71 33.14
C SER A 192 -6.20 23.67 32.67
N VAL A 193 -4.93 23.98 32.92
CA VAL A 193 -3.76 23.16 32.57
C VAL A 193 -2.77 23.16 33.75
N PRO A 194 -2.07 22.05 34.05
CA PRO A 194 -1.02 22.03 35.06
C PRO A 194 0.04 23.10 34.77
N HIS A 195 0.42 23.85 35.79
CA HIS A 195 1.47 24.87 35.72
C HIS A 195 2.57 24.48 36.72
N PRO A 196 3.72 23.94 36.25
CA PRO A 196 4.83 23.58 37.12
C PRO A 196 5.42 24.79 37.85
N VAL A 197 6.06 24.52 38.99
CA VAL A 197 6.77 25.52 39.80
C VAL A 197 7.93 26.11 38.99
N GLY A 198 7.91 27.43 38.77
CA GLY A 198 9.00 28.20 38.17
C GLY A 198 8.91 28.41 36.66
N TRP A 199 7.93 27.82 35.98
CA TRP A 199 7.69 28.04 34.54
C TRP A 199 7.09 29.43 34.30
N GLU A 200 7.41 30.05 33.16
CA GLU A 200 6.85 31.33 32.73
C GLU A 200 5.57 31.11 31.91
N THR A 201 4.58 32.00 32.03
CA THR A 201 3.33 31.93 31.25
C THR A 201 3.22 33.12 30.32
N HIS A 202 2.90 32.87 29.05
CA HIS A 202 2.57 33.86 28.04
C HIS A 202 1.16 33.59 27.49
N THR A 203 0.38 34.64 27.22
CA THR A 203 -1.04 34.52 26.83
C THR A 203 -1.36 35.39 25.62
N ALA A 204 -2.12 34.89 24.67
CA ALA A 204 -2.70 35.64 23.56
C ALA A 204 -4.18 35.26 23.37
N GLN A 205 -5.01 36.23 22.97
CA GLN A 205 -6.47 36.08 22.86
C GLN A 205 -6.97 36.65 21.53
N GLY A 206 -7.89 35.97 20.86
CA GLY A 206 -8.54 36.49 19.64
C GLY A 206 -9.54 35.52 19.00
N ASN A 207 -10.55 36.04 18.30
CA ASN A 207 -11.52 35.27 17.50
C ASN A 207 -12.19 34.06 18.21
N GLY A 208 -12.47 34.15 19.51
CA GLY A 208 -13.10 33.06 20.28
C GLY A 208 -12.14 31.94 20.70
N LEU A 209 -10.83 32.19 20.60
CA LEU A 209 -9.76 31.25 20.87
C LEU A 209 -8.70 31.89 21.79
N SER A 210 -8.30 31.15 22.82
CA SER A 210 -7.21 31.49 23.74
C SER A 210 -5.97 30.69 23.41
N GLN A 211 -4.80 31.31 23.55
CA GLN A 211 -3.50 30.68 23.46
C GLN A 211 -2.70 30.95 24.74
N VAL A 212 -2.16 29.90 25.34
CA VAL A 212 -1.37 29.95 26.59
C VAL A 212 -0.11 29.12 26.42
N ALA A 213 1.05 29.76 26.41
CA ALA A 213 2.35 29.10 26.36
C ALA A 213 3.00 29.09 27.75
N LEU A 214 3.34 27.89 28.24
CA LEU A 214 4.10 27.64 29.45
C LEU A 214 5.53 27.30 29.07
N VAL A 215 6.53 28.06 29.55
CA VAL A 215 7.95 27.92 29.17
C VAL A 215 8.79 27.50 30.37
N ALA A 216 9.68 26.53 30.18
CA ALA A 216 10.58 26.06 31.24
C ALA A 216 11.61 27.13 31.65
N PRO A 217 12.14 27.10 32.90
CA PRO A 217 13.10 28.10 33.39
C PRO A 217 14.40 28.21 32.58
N GLU A 218 14.80 27.13 31.90
CA GLU A 218 16.00 27.07 31.06
C GLU A 218 15.69 27.38 29.58
N GLN A 219 14.42 27.67 29.26
CA GLN A 219 13.87 27.87 27.92
C GLN A 219 14.06 26.66 26.98
N ASP A 220 14.42 25.51 27.55
CA ASP A 220 14.67 24.23 26.88
C ASP A 220 13.39 23.43 26.57
N ALA A 221 12.23 23.89 27.05
CA ALA A 221 10.96 23.22 26.81
C ALA A 221 9.79 24.19 26.89
N MET A 222 8.71 23.88 26.16
CA MET A 222 7.48 24.67 26.15
C MET A 222 6.25 23.79 26.00
N VAL A 223 5.13 24.20 26.61
CA VAL A 223 3.78 23.70 26.29
C VAL A 223 2.91 24.86 25.82
N LEU A 224 2.50 24.87 24.56
CA LEU A 224 1.48 25.77 24.04
C LEU A 224 0.13 25.08 24.11
N VAL A 225 -0.85 25.70 24.76
CA VAL A 225 -2.26 25.31 24.73
C VAL A 225 -3.02 26.31 23.87
N ILE A 226 -3.80 25.81 22.92
CA ILE A 226 -4.76 26.56 22.12
C ILE A 226 -6.14 25.96 22.41
N ALA A 227 -7.11 26.76 22.84
CA ALA A 227 -8.46 26.29 23.14
C ALA A 227 -9.52 27.27 22.61
N ALA A 228 -10.64 26.74 22.14
CA ALA A 228 -11.77 27.52 21.63
C ALA A 228 -13.11 26.94 22.12
N ARG A 229 -14.14 27.81 22.23
CA ARG A 229 -15.51 27.41 22.59
C ARG A 229 -16.57 28.08 21.70
N GLY A 230 -17.68 27.38 21.48
CA GLY A 230 -18.77 27.77 20.57
C GLY A 230 -18.82 26.92 19.30
N GLN A 231 -19.84 27.10 18.47
CA GLN A 231 -20.17 26.18 17.35
C GLN A 231 -19.09 26.01 16.28
N ASP A 232 -18.14 26.94 16.19
CA ASP A 232 -17.01 26.92 15.25
C ASP A 232 -15.68 26.52 15.93
N ALA A 233 -15.71 26.03 17.18
CA ALA A 233 -14.51 25.80 17.99
C ALA A 233 -13.47 24.93 17.28
N ARG A 234 -13.91 23.81 16.69
CA ARG A 234 -13.02 22.89 15.97
C ARG A 234 -12.39 23.55 14.74
N SER A 235 -13.17 24.27 13.94
CA SER A 235 -12.65 24.99 12.78
C SER A 235 -11.66 26.10 13.16
N ALA A 236 -11.85 26.75 14.31
CA ALA A 236 -10.92 27.74 14.84
C ALA A 236 -9.59 27.11 15.30
N THR A 237 -9.63 25.97 16.01
CA THR A 237 -8.39 25.26 16.41
C THR A 237 -7.65 24.66 15.23
N ASP A 238 -8.37 24.15 14.23
CA ASP A 238 -7.78 23.51 13.05
C ASP A 238 -7.11 24.57 12.15
N MET A 239 -7.72 25.76 12.02
CA MET A 239 -7.09 26.92 11.38
C MET A 239 -5.83 27.39 12.13
N ALA A 240 -5.87 27.44 13.46
CA ALA A 240 -4.72 27.82 14.27
C ALA A 240 -3.56 26.80 14.17
N LEU A 241 -3.86 25.50 14.10
CA LEU A 241 -2.86 24.45 13.87
C LEU A 241 -2.26 24.54 12.46
N GLY A 242 -3.07 24.80 11.44
CA GLY A 242 -2.59 25.07 10.08
C GLY A 242 -1.59 26.24 10.02
N LEU A 243 -1.88 27.33 10.73
CA LEU A 243 -0.95 28.46 10.87
C LEU A 243 0.35 28.07 11.60
N LEU A 244 0.28 27.22 12.63
CA LEU A 244 1.48 26.72 13.32
C LEU A 244 2.38 25.90 12.38
N TYR A 245 1.83 24.94 11.64
CA TYR A 245 2.61 24.13 10.69
C TYR A 245 3.17 24.95 9.52
N ARG A 246 2.49 26.03 9.14
CA ARG A 246 2.94 26.94 8.07
C ARG A 246 4.07 27.87 8.50
N ASP A 247 3.96 28.48 9.68
CA ASP A 247 4.78 29.64 10.09
C ASP A 247 5.83 29.33 11.18
N SER A 248 5.63 28.24 11.93
CA SER A 248 6.31 27.99 13.21
C SER A 248 6.89 26.58 13.41
N LEU A 249 6.25 25.55 12.87
CA LEU A 249 6.54 24.13 13.10
C LEU A 249 6.69 23.39 11.77
N ILE A 250 7.87 23.50 11.15
CA ILE A 250 8.14 22.80 9.90
C ILE A 250 8.49 21.34 10.22
N ILE A 251 7.54 20.43 10.01
CA ILE A 251 7.71 18.99 10.21
C ILE A 251 8.81 18.48 9.28
N LYS A 252 9.77 17.70 9.80
CA LYS A 252 10.82 17.03 9.02
C LYS A 252 10.70 15.50 9.06
N SER A 253 10.09 14.95 10.10
CA SER A 253 9.65 13.56 10.18
C SER A 253 8.50 13.43 11.19
N ILE A 254 7.54 12.53 10.91
CA ILE A 254 6.62 12.02 11.93
C ILE A 254 7.38 10.97 12.72
N GLU A 255 7.36 11.08 14.03
CA GLU A 255 8.09 10.22 14.95
C GLU A 255 7.19 9.25 15.73
N ASP A 256 5.88 9.49 15.79
CA ASP A 256 5.00 8.71 16.64
C ASP A 256 3.51 9.04 16.42
N GLU A 257 2.61 8.17 16.90
CA GLU A 257 1.17 8.42 16.93
C GLU A 257 0.49 7.73 18.13
N ALA A 258 -0.30 8.48 18.88
CA ALA A 258 -0.99 8.03 20.09
C ALA A 258 -2.40 8.65 20.23
N TYR A 259 -3.23 8.07 21.10
CA TYR A 259 -4.62 8.48 21.31
C TYR A 259 -4.97 8.69 22.81
N PRO A 260 -4.29 9.60 23.53
CA PRO A 260 -4.48 9.79 24.97
C PRO A 260 -5.85 10.39 25.33
N GLU A 261 -6.39 9.99 26.48
CA GLU A 261 -7.56 10.63 27.09
C GLU A 261 -7.17 11.95 27.77
N ILE A 262 -7.72 13.06 27.30
CA ILE A 262 -7.49 14.41 27.82
C ILE A 262 -8.85 15.10 28.02
N GLY A 263 -9.11 15.64 29.21
CA GLY A 263 -10.34 16.38 29.49
C GLY A 263 -11.65 15.58 29.34
N GLN A 264 -11.63 14.25 29.49
CA GLN A 264 -12.74 13.31 29.19
C GLN A 264 -13.05 13.11 27.69
N SER A 265 -12.08 13.40 26.83
CA SER A 265 -12.14 13.13 25.38
C SER A 265 -10.85 12.47 24.92
N SER A 266 -10.94 11.48 24.03
CA SER A 266 -9.76 10.98 23.32
C SER A 266 -9.22 12.07 22.40
N ALA A 267 -7.96 12.44 22.60
CA ALA A 267 -7.20 13.33 21.73
C ALA A 267 -6.39 12.50 20.73
N HIS A 268 -6.31 12.96 19.48
CA HIS A 268 -5.31 12.46 18.54
C HIS A 268 -3.98 13.14 18.84
N ALA A 269 -2.90 12.38 18.95
CA ALA A 269 -1.57 12.90 19.28
C ALA A 269 -0.53 12.38 18.28
N VAL A 270 0.32 13.26 17.76
CA VAL A 270 1.39 12.92 16.82
C VAL A 270 2.71 13.52 17.32
N GLU A 271 3.80 12.73 17.35
CA GLU A 271 5.15 13.27 17.54
C GLU A 271 5.79 13.58 16.19
N THR A 272 6.63 14.61 16.16
CA THR A 272 7.48 14.95 15.02
C THR A 272 8.88 15.34 15.48
N VAL A 273 9.87 15.18 14.61
CA VAL A 273 11.04 16.08 14.60
C VAL A 273 10.65 17.26 13.73
N SER A 274 10.67 18.46 14.32
CA SER A 274 10.33 19.70 13.64
C SER A 274 11.46 20.72 13.72
N LYS A 275 11.58 21.54 12.69
CA LYS A 275 12.32 22.81 12.72
C LYS A 275 11.41 23.87 13.32
N ILE A 276 11.84 24.48 14.42
CA ILE A 276 11.02 25.30 15.30
C ILE A 276 11.44 26.76 15.17
N TYR A 277 10.49 27.60 14.77
CA TYR A 277 10.62 29.05 14.74
C TYR A 277 9.88 29.67 15.94
N SER A 278 9.98 30.99 16.11
CA SER A 278 9.42 31.66 17.29
C SER A 278 7.89 31.63 17.32
N ILE A 279 7.33 30.86 18.25
CA ILE A 279 5.89 30.74 18.51
C ILE A 279 5.48 31.85 19.48
N SER A 280 4.53 32.71 19.08
CA SER A 280 4.04 33.82 19.93
C SER A 280 5.17 34.72 20.50
N ASN A 281 6.23 34.94 19.70
CA ASN A 281 7.49 35.63 20.04
C ASN A 281 8.42 34.91 21.03
N ILE A 282 8.15 33.64 21.36
CA ILE A 282 8.99 32.79 22.21
C ILE A 282 9.90 31.97 21.28
N ALA A 283 11.22 32.16 21.38
CA ALA A 283 12.21 31.39 20.62
C ALA A 283 12.85 30.33 21.52
N MET A 284 12.97 29.10 21.00
CA MET A 284 13.73 28.04 21.67
C MET A 284 15.25 28.25 21.41
N PRO A 285 16.14 27.80 22.33
CA PRO A 285 17.60 27.93 22.16
C PRO A 285 18.17 26.96 21.11
N TYR A 286 17.34 26.06 20.56
CA TYR A 286 17.63 25.14 19.47
C TYR A 286 16.62 25.35 18.34
N THR A 287 17.05 25.15 17.09
CA THR A 287 16.20 25.27 15.90
C THR A 287 15.53 23.96 15.48
N ARG A 288 15.94 22.82 16.05
CA ARG A 288 15.38 21.49 15.76
C ARG A 288 15.07 20.77 17.06
N GLY A 289 13.88 20.19 17.18
CA GLY A 289 13.40 19.59 18.42
C GLY A 289 12.30 18.56 18.20
N ARG A 290 11.99 17.82 19.26
CA ARG A 290 10.85 16.90 19.32
C ARG A 290 9.58 17.67 19.70
N VAL A 291 8.53 17.49 18.92
CA VAL A 291 7.25 18.19 19.09
C VAL A 291 6.11 17.18 19.11
N TRP A 292 5.34 17.14 20.19
CA TRP A 292 4.02 16.50 20.19
C TRP A 292 2.94 17.52 19.88
N VAL A 293 2.00 17.16 19.04
CA VAL A 293 0.75 17.90 18.81
C VAL A 293 -0.42 17.01 19.21
N TYR A 294 -1.18 17.42 20.22
CA TYR A 294 -2.40 16.78 20.71
C TYR A 294 -3.60 17.60 20.24
N GLN A 295 -4.56 17.00 19.53
CA GLN A 295 -5.77 17.65 19.02
C GLN A 295 -7.01 16.91 19.53
N GLY A 296 -7.95 17.61 20.17
CA GLY A 296 -9.11 16.95 20.78
C GLY A 296 -10.28 17.89 21.07
N GLY A 297 -11.26 17.36 21.80
CA GLY A 297 -12.54 18.03 22.05
C GLY A 297 -13.59 17.81 20.95
N ASP A 298 -14.68 18.56 21.02
CA ASP A 298 -15.88 18.41 20.18
C ASP A 298 -16.17 19.69 19.36
N THR A 299 -17.36 19.77 18.77
CA THR A 299 -17.80 20.92 17.96
C THR A 299 -18.05 22.20 18.77
N GLU A 300 -18.24 22.10 20.09
CA GLU A 300 -18.50 23.24 20.98
C GLU A 300 -17.31 23.61 21.88
N ASN A 301 -16.37 22.69 22.12
CA ASN A 301 -15.20 22.88 22.97
C ASN A 301 -14.02 22.09 22.37
N ALA A 302 -13.09 22.77 21.70
CA ALA A 302 -11.97 22.14 20.99
C ALA A 302 -10.62 22.66 21.50
N TYR A 303 -9.58 21.85 21.43
CA TYR A 303 -8.22 22.23 21.81
C TYR A 303 -7.13 21.61 20.92
N VAL A 304 -6.00 22.30 20.87
CA VAL A 304 -4.72 21.86 20.36
C VAL A 304 -3.66 22.15 21.42
N ILE A 305 -2.90 21.14 21.84
CA ILE A 305 -1.78 21.28 22.78
C ILE A 305 -0.51 20.88 22.05
N VAL A 306 0.53 21.71 22.13
CA VAL A 306 1.83 21.45 21.52
C VAL A 306 2.90 21.43 22.59
N THR A 307 3.61 20.31 22.77
CA THR A 307 4.76 20.23 23.69
C THR A 307 6.06 20.16 22.89
N ILE A 308 7.01 21.04 23.21
CA ILE A 308 8.29 21.19 22.50
C ILE A 308 9.44 20.91 23.46
N ARG A 309 10.44 20.13 23.01
CA ARG A 309 11.68 19.79 23.73
C ARG A 309 12.85 19.56 22.75
N PRO A 310 14.13 19.59 23.18
CA PRO A 310 15.25 19.23 22.32
C PRO A 310 15.21 17.73 21.98
N THR A 311 15.91 17.32 20.92
CA THR A 311 15.88 15.93 20.44
C THR A 311 16.50 14.92 21.40
N ASP A 312 17.34 15.36 22.33
CA ASP A 312 18.03 14.58 23.36
C ASP A 312 17.41 14.72 24.77
N ALA A 313 16.19 15.27 24.87
CA ALA A 313 15.50 15.49 26.15
C ALA A 313 15.38 14.20 26.99
N THR A 314 15.78 14.27 28.26
CA THR A 314 15.72 13.15 29.22
C THR A 314 14.28 12.67 29.45
N GLN A 315 14.10 11.39 29.78
CA GLN A 315 12.77 10.79 30.03
C GLN A 315 11.94 11.61 31.03
N ASP A 316 12.54 12.03 32.15
CA ASP A 316 11.90 12.91 33.15
C ASP A 316 11.28 14.19 32.56
N ARG A 317 11.93 14.79 31.54
CA ARG A 317 11.42 15.98 30.84
C ARG A 317 10.27 15.61 29.90
N GLN A 318 10.32 14.44 29.26
CA GLN A 318 9.24 13.93 28.41
C GLN A 318 7.99 13.65 29.25
N ASP A 319 8.15 12.94 30.35
CA ASP A 319 7.08 12.60 31.30
C ASP A 319 6.47 13.86 31.93
N GLN A 320 7.29 14.86 32.26
CA GLN A 320 6.81 16.17 32.73
C GLN A 320 5.93 16.87 31.69
N LEU A 321 6.34 16.89 30.42
CA LEU A 321 5.56 17.52 29.34
C LEU A 321 4.26 16.77 29.05
N ALA A 322 4.30 15.44 29.02
CA ALA A 322 3.12 14.59 28.86
C ALA A 322 2.12 14.77 30.01
N ALA A 323 2.59 14.88 31.25
CA ALA A 323 1.75 15.15 32.41
C ALA A 323 1.10 16.55 32.39
N ILE A 324 1.76 17.56 31.81
CA ILE A 324 1.16 18.88 31.59
C ILE A 324 0.08 18.81 30.51
N ALA A 325 0.36 18.18 29.36
CA ALA A 325 -0.60 18.07 28.26
C ALA A 325 -1.85 17.28 28.66
N THR A 326 -1.67 16.08 29.24
CA THR A 326 -2.79 15.20 29.64
C THR A 326 -3.59 15.73 30.83
N GLY A 327 -3.01 16.64 31.64
CA GLY A 327 -3.73 17.31 32.73
C GLY A 327 -4.65 18.47 32.30
N PHE A 328 -4.72 18.79 31.00
CA PHE A 328 -5.64 19.79 30.47
C PHE A 328 -7.12 19.37 30.64
N ARG A 329 -7.98 20.34 30.91
CA ARG A 329 -9.44 20.18 30.95
C ARG A 329 -10.16 21.50 30.70
N PHE A 330 -11.38 21.44 30.17
CA PHE A 330 -12.33 22.55 30.30
C PHE A 330 -12.87 22.62 31.75
N GLY A 331 -13.20 23.82 32.20
CA GLY A 331 -13.64 24.12 33.56
C GLY A 331 -12.52 24.53 34.53
N ALA A 332 -12.91 25.33 35.52
CA ALA A 332 -12.05 25.77 36.61
C ALA A 332 -11.57 24.61 37.52
N PRO A 333 -10.31 24.64 38.01
CA PRO A 333 -9.79 23.64 38.92
C PRO A 333 -10.39 23.81 40.33
N PRO A 334 -10.63 22.73 41.11
CA PRO A 334 -10.96 22.85 42.53
C PRO A 334 -9.79 23.53 43.28
N SER A 335 -10.11 24.60 44.01
CA SER A 335 -9.16 25.62 44.48
C SER A 335 -7.98 25.12 45.34
N SER A 336 -6.76 25.53 44.95
CA SER A 336 -5.70 26.02 45.87
C SER A 336 -4.58 26.72 45.07
N ALA A 337 -3.80 27.60 45.70
CA ALA A 337 -3.09 28.70 45.00
C ALA A 337 -1.57 28.78 45.23
N THR A 338 -0.94 29.68 44.43
CA THR A 338 0.30 30.49 44.64
C THR A 338 1.54 30.14 43.79
N SER A 339 2.10 31.17 43.14
CA SER A 339 3.23 31.14 42.19
C SER A 339 4.64 31.14 42.82
N PRO A 340 5.69 30.71 42.08
CA PRO A 340 7.11 30.88 42.45
C PRO A 340 7.96 31.66 41.41
N ALA A 341 9.19 32.04 41.82
CA ALA A 341 10.14 32.86 41.05
C ALA A 341 11.47 32.13 40.68
N THR A 342 12.40 32.85 40.04
CA THR A 342 13.48 32.38 39.13
C THR A 342 14.86 31.98 39.73
N SER A 343 15.45 30.90 39.17
CA SER A 343 16.88 30.62 38.78
C SER A 343 18.06 30.79 39.80
N PRO A 344 19.34 30.36 39.52
CA PRO A 344 19.95 29.50 38.48
C PRO A 344 20.97 28.39 38.96
N VAL A 345 21.69 27.77 38.00
CA VAL A 345 22.57 26.56 37.97
C VAL A 345 24.03 26.69 38.50
N LEU A 346 24.71 25.55 38.84
CA LEU A 346 26.19 25.39 38.85
C LEU A 346 26.69 23.91 38.81
N SER A 347 27.89 23.66 38.26
CA SER A 347 28.54 22.32 38.04
C SER A 347 29.98 22.29 38.69
N PRO A 348 31.07 21.56 38.26
CA PRO A 348 31.29 20.45 37.28
C PRO A 348 32.37 19.34 37.63
N LYS A 349 32.63 18.39 36.69
CA LYS A 349 33.97 17.87 36.21
C LYS A 349 34.83 16.73 36.88
N ILE A 350 35.31 15.78 36.02
CA ILE A 350 36.70 15.19 35.84
C ILE A 350 37.03 13.66 36.02
N LYS A 351 37.49 13.06 34.89
CA LYS A 351 38.44 11.95 34.49
C LYS A 351 39.02 10.84 35.43
N LEU A 352 39.33 9.68 34.78
CA LEU A 352 40.37 8.67 35.09
C LEU A 352 41.27 8.33 33.85
N PRO A 353 42.42 7.63 33.99
CA PRO A 353 43.11 6.97 32.86
C PRO A 353 43.69 5.53 33.06
N SER A 354 43.91 4.87 31.90
CA SER A 354 44.96 3.87 31.49
C SER A 354 44.93 2.34 31.80
N LYS A 355 44.72 1.56 30.70
CA LYS A 355 45.43 0.35 30.15
C LYS A 355 45.91 -0.82 31.04
N SER A 356 46.09 -2.07 30.56
CA SER A 356 46.15 -2.68 29.19
C SER A 356 45.54 -4.13 29.22
N SER A 357 45.60 -5.05 28.23
CA SER A 357 46.14 -5.15 26.84
C SER A 357 45.55 -6.40 26.11
N LYS A 358 45.49 -6.37 24.78
CA LYS A 358 45.44 -7.49 23.81
C LYS A 358 46.20 -7.05 22.54
N GLU A 359 46.58 -7.98 21.65
CA GLU A 359 47.16 -7.65 20.32
C GLU A 359 46.29 -6.59 19.64
N SER A 360 46.96 -5.57 19.11
CA SER A 360 46.31 -4.32 18.73
C SER A 360 45.91 -4.35 17.27
N LEU A 361 44.76 -3.74 16.96
CA LEU A 361 44.22 -3.59 15.61
C LEU A 361 45.25 -3.08 14.59
N GLY A 362 46.24 -2.30 15.02
CA GLY A 362 47.33 -1.82 14.18
C GLY A 362 48.27 -2.90 13.65
N GLU A 363 48.49 -3.99 14.38
CA GLU A 363 49.40 -5.07 13.96
C GLU A 363 48.86 -5.82 12.72
N GLN A 364 47.55 -5.76 12.50
CA GLN A 364 46.86 -6.37 11.34
C GLN A 364 46.93 -5.51 10.07
N TRP A 365 47.14 -4.19 10.21
CA TRP A 365 47.18 -3.22 9.11
C TRP A 365 48.59 -2.82 8.69
N LEU A 366 49.62 -3.17 9.49
CA LEU A 366 51.02 -2.82 9.19
C LEU A 366 51.44 -3.27 7.80
N ALA A 367 51.17 -4.52 7.41
CA ALA A 367 51.63 -5.06 6.12
C ALA A 367 51.07 -4.29 4.90
N GLN A 368 49.82 -3.82 4.98
CA GLN A 368 49.16 -3.02 3.94
C GLN A 368 49.77 -1.61 3.89
N LEU A 369 50.00 -0.98 5.04
CA LEU A 369 50.63 0.34 5.13
C LEU A 369 52.08 0.31 4.64
N GLU A 370 52.87 -0.71 5.03
CA GLU A 370 54.25 -0.90 4.56
C GLU A 370 54.31 -1.14 3.04
N THR A 371 53.33 -1.85 2.49
CA THR A 371 53.20 -2.07 1.04
C THR A 371 52.86 -0.76 0.30
N HIS A 372 51.93 0.03 0.83
CA HIS A 372 51.52 1.31 0.24
C HIS A 372 52.66 2.36 0.29
N PHE A 373 53.26 2.58 1.46
CA PHE A 373 54.35 3.56 1.66
C PHE A 373 55.75 3.03 1.31
N GLN A 374 55.88 1.78 0.86
CA GLN A 374 57.14 1.12 0.48
C GLN A 374 58.28 1.28 1.52
N SER A 375 57.92 1.26 2.80
CA SER A 375 58.84 1.48 3.93
C SER A 375 58.33 0.80 5.20
N GLU A 376 59.23 0.43 6.11
CA GLU A 376 58.84 -0.16 7.40
C GLU A 376 58.02 0.84 8.24
N CYS A 377 56.97 0.34 8.88
CA CYS A 377 56.03 1.10 9.69
C CYS A 377 56.06 0.62 11.14
N ILE A 378 56.08 1.55 12.10
CA ILE A 378 56.19 1.23 13.53
C ILE A 378 54.95 1.73 14.27
N LEU A 379 54.33 0.89 15.11
CA LEU A 379 53.17 1.27 15.92
C LEU A 379 53.56 2.06 17.17
N GLU A 380 52.91 3.21 17.38
CA GLU A 380 52.99 4.00 18.60
C GLU A 380 51.87 3.66 19.60
N THR A 381 52.19 3.76 20.90
CA THR A 381 51.21 3.46 21.96
C THR A 381 50.28 4.65 22.24
N LEU A 382 49.00 4.54 21.85
CA LEU A 382 47.97 5.58 22.02
C LEU A 382 47.67 6.09 23.46
N VAL A 383 48.30 5.53 24.51
CA VAL A 383 48.03 5.92 25.91
C VAL A 383 49.33 6.32 26.56
N GLY A 384 49.35 7.54 27.10
CA GLY A 384 50.57 8.25 27.44
C GLY A 384 51.13 9.12 26.29
N SER A 385 50.68 8.92 25.05
CA SER A 385 51.06 9.78 23.92
C SER A 385 50.55 11.21 24.12
N SER A 386 51.46 12.18 23.93
CA SER A 386 51.24 13.60 24.12
C SER A 386 51.03 14.37 22.81
N ARG A 387 50.82 13.68 21.67
CA ARG A 387 50.53 14.32 20.38
C ARG A 387 49.19 15.06 20.44
N SER A 388 49.20 16.36 20.18
CA SER A 388 48.01 17.22 20.23
C SER A 388 46.92 16.76 19.25
N ALA A 389 47.31 16.26 18.07
CA ALA A 389 46.44 15.61 17.09
C ALA A 389 45.43 14.60 17.68
N LEU A 390 45.87 13.73 18.61
CA LEU A 390 45.00 12.74 19.24
C LEU A 390 43.95 13.35 20.19
N THR A 391 44.11 14.61 20.58
CA THR A 391 43.13 15.37 21.36
C THR A 391 42.10 16.06 20.46
N VAL A 392 42.53 16.56 19.29
CA VAL A 392 41.64 17.09 18.24
C VAL A 392 40.66 16.00 17.79
N MET A 393 41.16 14.84 17.37
CA MET A 393 40.33 13.71 16.91
C MET A 393 39.24 13.34 17.93
N LYS A 394 39.60 13.21 19.21
CA LYS A 394 38.64 12.88 20.28
C LYS A 394 37.65 13.99 20.59
N THR A 395 37.99 15.25 20.31
CA THR A 395 37.07 16.38 20.46
C THR A 395 36.08 16.44 19.29
N ALA A 396 36.55 16.08 18.09
CA ALA A 396 35.73 15.86 16.91
C ALA A 396 34.93 14.55 16.94
N ASN A 397 35.09 13.68 17.95
CA ASN A 397 34.42 12.37 18.02
C ASN A 397 34.91 11.33 16.98
N ALA A 398 36.06 11.54 16.34
CA ALA A 398 36.81 10.51 15.63
C ALA A 398 37.59 9.65 16.64
N GLU A 399 37.27 8.37 16.79
CA GLU A 399 37.85 7.52 17.83
C GLU A 399 39.18 6.88 17.37
N PRO A 400 40.36 7.31 17.85
CA PRO A 400 41.63 6.73 17.40
C PRO A 400 41.85 5.34 18.00
N ARG A 401 42.12 4.37 17.12
CA ARG A 401 42.23 2.94 17.43
C ARG A 401 43.68 2.46 17.47
N PHE A 402 44.53 2.98 16.59
CA PHE A 402 45.98 2.90 16.69
C PHE A 402 46.67 4.09 16.00
N LEU A 403 47.98 4.22 16.21
CA LEU A 403 48.84 5.18 15.52
C LEU A 403 50.04 4.41 14.98
N ALA A 404 50.38 4.60 13.71
CA ALA A 404 51.62 4.10 13.12
C ALA A 404 52.48 5.28 12.64
N THR A 405 53.78 5.08 12.50
CA THR A 405 54.67 5.99 11.77
C THR A 405 55.44 5.22 10.71
N CYS A 406 55.30 5.62 9.45
CA CYS A 406 55.99 5.03 8.30
C CYS A 406 57.12 5.97 7.83
N MET A 407 57.81 5.60 6.75
CA MET A 407 58.89 6.40 6.15
C MET A 407 59.98 6.80 7.17
N ASN A 408 60.53 5.82 7.90
CA ASN A 408 61.53 6.01 8.96
C ASN A 408 61.09 6.94 10.11
N GLY A 409 59.78 6.99 10.41
CA GLY A 409 59.22 7.78 11.49
C GLY A 409 58.82 9.21 11.10
N ALA A 410 58.92 9.58 9.81
CA ALA A 410 58.61 10.91 9.33
C ALA A 410 57.10 11.14 9.10
N HIS A 411 56.34 10.10 8.71
CA HIS A 411 54.92 10.23 8.33
C HIS A 411 53.99 9.49 9.31
N PRO A 412 53.24 10.20 10.17
CA PRO A 412 52.30 9.59 11.11
C PRO A 412 50.97 9.22 10.44
N ILE A 413 50.42 8.06 10.82
CA ILE A 413 49.16 7.51 10.32
C ILE A 413 48.23 7.25 11.50
N PHE A 414 47.18 8.06 11.61
CA PHE A 414 46.18 7.99 12.67
C PHE A 414 45.02 7.09 12.21
N ALA A 415 44.95 5.86 12.72
CA ALA A 415 43.87 4.95 12.37
C ALA A 415 42.68 5.13 13.32
N ALA A 416 41.48 5.34 12.78
CA ALA A 416 40.30 5.71 13.56
C ALA A 416 39.01 5.12 13.01
N ASP A 417 38.02 5.02 13.90
CA ASP A 417 36.61 4.90 13.55
C ASP A 417 36.02 6.32 13.47
N PHE A 418 35.38 6.67 12.36
CA PHE A 418 34.75 7.98 12.16
C PHE A 418 33.21 7.85 12.26
N PRO A 419 32.49 8.89 12.72
CA PRO A 419 31.02 8.88 12.80
C PRO A 419 30.33 9.10 11.44
N TYR A 420 31.10 9.44 10.40
CA TYR A 420 30.65 9.69 9.03
C TYR A 420 31.67 9.08 8.06
N ASP A 421 31.23 8.75 6.85
CA ASP A 421 32.10 8.27 5.75
C ASP A 421 33.04 9.40 5.26
N PRO A 422 34.38 9.21 5.26
CA PRO A 422 35.34 10.19 4.75
C PRO A 422 35.20 10.57 3.26
N GLN A 423 34.53 9.75 2.44
CA GLN A 423 34.21 10.07 1.03
C GLN A 423 32.93 10.91 0.87
N GLY A 424 32.17 11.12 1.94
CA GLY A 424 30.90 11.84 1.92
C GLY A 424 31.00 13.36 2.17
N GLN A 425 30.12 13.85 3.05
CA GLN A 425 30.02 15.26 3.44
C GLN A 425 31.25 15.68 4.25
N THR A 426 32.17 16.42 3.64
CA THR A 426 33.51 16.67 4.22
C THR A 426 33.73 18.06 4.82
N SER A 427 32.92 19.07 4.51
CA SER A 427 33.27 20.48 4.77
C SER A 427 33.07 21.00 6.19
N ASP A 428 32.17 20.39 6.97
CA ASP A 428 31.76 20.80 8.31
C ASP A 428 32.28 19.89 9.43
N TYR A 429 32.58 18.63 9.10
CA TYR A 429 33.21 17.67 10.00
C TYR A 429 34.68 17.40 9.66
N PHE A 430 34.93 16.88 8.46
CA PHE A 430 36.26 16.38 8.09
C PHE A 430 37.27 17.49 7.81
N TYR A 431 36.91 18.59 7.14
CA TYR A 431 37.85 19.68 6.85
C TYR A 431 38.32 20.42 8.10
N PRO A 432 37.45 20.77 9.08
CA PRO A 432 37.92 21.25 10.38
C PRO A 432 38.85 20.25 11.07
N LEU A 433 38.48 18.96 11.08
CA LEU A 433 39.31 17.89 11.65
C LEU A 433 40.67 17.77 10.94
N TYR A 434 40.73 17.89 9.62
CA TYR A 434 41.95 17.84 8.82
C TYR A 434 42.88 19.01 9.16
N ILE A 435 42.35 20.23 9.16
CA ILE A 435 43.11 21.46 9.43
C ILE A 435 43.56 21.50 10.89
N GLU A 436 42.69 21.17 11.85
CA GLU A 436 43.03 21.15 13.27
C GLU A 436 44.01 20.03 13.59
N THR A 437 43.89 18.84 13.00
CA THR A 437 44.86 17.76 13.18
C THR A 437 46.20 18.09 12.54
N PHE A 438 46.23 18.75 11.37
CA PHE A 438 47.46 19.23 10.74
C PHE A 438 48.20 20.24 11.64
N GLN A 439 47.49 21.27 12.12
CA GLN A 439 48.02 22.27 13.05
C GLN A 439 48.48 21.64 14.37
N ALA A 440 47.78 20.61 14.85
CA ALA A 440 48.11 19.86 16.04
C ALA A 440 49.15 18.72 15.81
N ASN A 441 49.64 18.56 14.58
CA ASN A 441 50.74 17.69 14.16
C ASN A 441 51.91 18.53 13.61
N ASP A 442 52.17 19.67 14.25
CA ASP A 442 53.27 20.61 13.94
C ASP A 442 53.33 21.06 12.46
N ASN A 443 52.16 21.18 11.79
CA ASN A 443 52.03 21.48 10.36
C ASN A 443 52.84 20.54 9.46
N SER A 444 52.87 19.25 9.81
CA SER A 444 53.53 18.20 9.03
C SER A 444 52.51 17.22 8.47
N ASP A 445 52.77 16.76 7.25
CA ASP A 445 52.01 15.75 6.51
C ASP A 445 51.68 14.54 7.38
N PHE A 446 50.51 13.95 7.15
CA PHE A 446 50.03 12.78 7.89
C PHE A 446 48.94 12.05 7.10
N SER A 447 48.55 10.86 7.54
CA SER A 447 47.38 10.17 6.99
C SER A 447 46.37 9.78 8.08
N PHE A 448 45.08 9.74 7.72
CA PHE A 448 44.07 8.98 8.45
C PHE A 448 43.87 7.62 7.80
N LEU A 449 43.68 6.58 8.60
CA LEU A 449 43.15 5.30 8.13
C LEU A 449 41.76 5.12 8.73
N ALA A 450 40.73 5.24 7.89
CA ALA A 450 39.35 4.94 8.25
C ALA A 450 39.15 3.42 8.19
N ILE A 451 39.02 2.79 9.35
CA ILE A 451 39.19 1.33 9.44
C ILE A 451 37.98 0.56 8.90
N GLN A 452 36.78 1.12 9.05
CA GLN A 452 35.53 0.50 8.56
C GLN A 452 35.43 0.57 7.04
N ASP A 453 35.78 1.74 6.49
CA ASP A 453 35.70 2.05 5.07
C ASP A 453 36.94 1.57 4.28
N GLN A 454 38.00 1.18 5.00
CA GLN A 454 39.29 0.72 4.46
C GLN A 454 40.04 1.79 3.65
N LEU A 455 39.77 3.07 3.97
CA LEU A 455 40.31 4.22 3.27
C LEU A 455 41.53 4.80 3.97
N LEU A 456 42.62 4.96 3.23
CA LEU A 456 43.77 5.75 3.63
C LEU A 456 43.67 7.15 3.01
N LEU A 457 43.48 8.14 3.87
CA LEU A 457 43.37 9.56 3.53
C LEU A 457 44.69 10.24 3.86
N THR A 458 45.53 10.50 2.86
CA THR A 458 46.83 11.13 3.02
C THR A 458 46.73 12.62 2.77
N LEU A 459 47.11 13.42 3.77
CA LEU A 459 47.15 14.88 3.71
C LEU A 459 48.59 15.36 3.60
N THR A 460 48.89 16.10 2.54
CA THR A 460 50.20 16.72 2.32
C THR A 460 50.08 18.21 2.05
N LEU A 461 51.04 18.99 2.56
CA LEU A 461 51.12 20.43 2.34
C LEU A 461 51.62 20.70 0.91
N GLU A 462 50.75 21.18 0.04
CA GLU A 462 51.07 21.50 -1.36
C GLU A 462 51.78 22.86 -1.47
N ASP A 463 51.34 23.85 -0.67
CA ASP A 463 52.04 25.10 -0.38
C ASP A 463 51.71 25.65 1.02
N ASP A 464 52.34 26.77 1.42
CA ASP A 464 52.17 27.42 2.73
C ASP A 464 50.71 27.71 3.15
N ASN A 465 49.72 27.64 2.25
CA ASN A 465 48.30 27.89 2.55
C ASN A 465 47.34 26.77 2.10
N SER A 466 47.82 25.66 1.51
CA SER A 466 46.94 24.61 0.95
C SER A 466 47.39 23.19 1.31
N LEU A 467 46.43 22.43 1.86
CA LEU A 467 46.55 20.99 2.06
C LEU A 467 45.90 20.28 0.88
N SER A 468 46.65 19.39 0.24
CA SER A 468 46.09 18.41 -0.69
C SER A 468 45.64 17.17 0.09
N LEU A 469 44.58 16.53 -0.39
CA LEU A 469 44.02 15.30 0.17
C LEU A 469 44.00 14.23 -0.92
N GLU A 470 44.73 13.15 -0.71
CA GLU A 470 44.69 11.95 -1.53
C GLU A 470 43.95 10.84 -0.78
N VAL A 471 42.92 10.25 -1.40
CA VAL A 471 42.15 9.14 -0.81
C VAL A 471 42.47 7.87 -1.60
N THR A 472 42.99 6.85 -0.90
CA THR A 472 43.30 5.54 -1.47
C THR A 472 42.51 4.46 -0.75
N GLU A 473 41.81 3.61 -1.50
CA GLU A 473 41.27 2.34 -0.98
C GLU A 473 42.42 1.35 -0.71
N LEU A 474 42.49 0.84 0.52
CA LEU A 474 43.35 -0.29 0.88
C LEU A 474 42.50 -1.56 0.92
N SER A 475 42.98 -2.64 0.33
CA SER A 475 42.30 -3.93 0.47
C SER A 475 42.37 -4.43 1.92
N ALA A 476 41.22 -4.81 2.49
CA ALA A 476 41.17 -5.49 3.77
C ALA A 476 42.20 -6.64 3.86
N PRO A 477 42.80 -6.89 5.04
CA PRO A 477 43.59 -8.10 5.27
C PRO A 477 42.74 -9.35 4.98
N GLU A 478 43.15 -10.18 4.02
CA GLU A 478 42.44 -11.44 3.71
C GLU A 478 42.40 -12.35 4.96
N PRO A 479 41.23 -12.88 5.35
CA PRO A 479 41.17 -13.99 6.28
C PRO A 479 41.79 -15.23 5.63
N LEU A 480 42.77 -15.84 6.31
CA LEU A 480 43.50 -17.00 5.79
C LEU A 480 42.56 -18.13 5.31
N PRO A 481 42.78 -18.69 4.10
CA PRO A 481 41.84 -19.64 3.52
C PRO A 481 41.81 -20.96 4.27
N SER A 482 40.60 -21.43 4.60
CA SER A 482 40.36 -22.79 5.08
C SER A 482 39.95 -23.73 3.94
N PRO A 483 40.21 -25.06 4.03
CA PRO A 483 40.30 -25.91 2.85
C PRO A 483 38.93 -26.30 2.25
N LYS A 484 38.88 -26.38 0.92
CA LYS A 484 37.80 -27.09 0.20
C LYS A 484 37.95 -28.60 0.40
N ASP A 485 36.83 -29.29 0.62
CA ASP A 485 36.41 -30.44 -0.20
C ASP A 485 35.09 -31.05 0.31
N ALA A 486 34.08 -31.12 -0.56
CA ALA A 486 33.08 -32.20 -0.65
C ALA A 486 32.14 -31.95 -1.84
N THR A 487 32.40 -32.57 -2.98
CA THR A 487 31.49 -32.59 -4.13
C THR A 487 30.36 -33.61 -3.92
N SER A 488 29.12 -33.20 -4.16
CA SER A 488 28.02 -34.12 -4.50
C SER A 488 27.14 -33.47 -5.59
N SER A 489 26.51 -34.30 -6.43
CA SER A 489 25.82 -33.85 -7.65
C SER A 489 24.32 -33.64 -7.40
N PRO A 490 23.65 -32.64 -8.00
CA PRO A 490 22.23 -32.34 -7.73
C PRO A 490 21.24 -33.46 -8.09
N ASP A 491 21.57 -34.33 -9.06
CA ASP A 491 20.60 -35.25 -9.66
C ASP A 491 20.17 -36.44 -8.75
N ASP A 492 20.95 -36.79 -7.71
CA ASP A 492 20.61 -37.91 -6.82
C ASP A 492 19.58 -37.56 -5.73
N MET A 493 19.20 -36.28 -5.56
CA MET A 493 18.28 -35.83 -4.49
C MET A 493 16.80 -35.85 -4.87
N ARG A 494 16.44 -35.94 -6.16
CA ARG A 494 15.05 -35.74 -6.64
C ARG A 494 14.17 -37.01 -6.66
N ALA A 495 14.66 -38.15 -6.17
CA ALA A 495 13.91 -39.40 -6.13
C ALA A 495 13.76 -39.96 -4.70
N VAL A 496 12.51 -40.05 -4.24
CA VAL A 496 12.08 -40.65 -2.96
C VAL A 496 12.39 -39.83 -1.70
N LEU A 497 11.56 -38.80 -1.44
CA LEU A 497 11.41 -38.22 -0.11
C LEU A 497 10.05 -38.65 0.49
N GLY A 498 10.09 -39.64 1.39
CA GLY A 498 9.09 -39.73 2.44
C GLY A 498 9.25 -38.56 3.44
N PRO A 499 8.38 -38.46 4.46
CA PRO A 499 8.52 -37.43 5.50
C PRO A 499 9.91 -37.50 6.13
N VAL A 500 10.65 -36.38 6.06
CA VAL A 500 11.97 -36.24 6.67
C VAL A 500 11.82 -35.59 8.03
N GLN A 501 12.35 -36.27 9.05
CA GLN A 501 12.47 -35.72 10.40
C GLN A 501 13.51 -34.61 10.41
N ILE A 502 13.12 -33.40 10.80
CA ILE A 502 14.01 -32.23 10.94
C ILE A 502 14.35 -32.02 12.42
N PHE A 503 13.37 -32.21 13.30
CA PHE A 503 13.53 -32.17 14.75
C PHE A 503 12.66 -33.25 15.38
N ASP A 504 13.22 -34.04 16.30
CA ASP A 504 12.59 -35.22 16.92
C ASP A 504 12.19 -34.99 18.38
N GLY A 505 12.24 -33.73 18.86
CA GLY A 505 12.01 -33.37 20.26
C GLY A 505 13.21 -33.56 21.19
N HIS A 506 14.30 -34.17 20.73
CA HIS A 506 15.38 -34.67 21.60
C HIS A 506 16.80 -34.28 21.15
N SER A 507 17.03 -33.99 19.86
CA SER A 507 18.34 -33.69 19.29
C SER A 507 18.38 -32.35 18.56
N LEU A 508 19.44 -31.57 18.82
CA LEU A 508 19.77 -30.34 18.09
C LEU A 508 21.00 -30.49 17.19
N ALA A 509 21.41 -31.73 16.87
CA ALA A 509 22.67 -32.00 16.16
C ALA A 509 22.78 -31.29 14.79
N ASP A 510 21.65 -31.14 14.10
CA ASP A 510 21.55 -30.48 12.78
C ASP A 510 21.02 -29.04 12.87
N TRP A 511 21.03 -28.41 14.06
CA TRP A 511 20.46 -27.09 14.30
C TRP A 511 21.48 -26.14 14.93
N GLU A 512 21.59 -24.94 14.38
CA GLU A 512 22.43 -23.86 14.90
C GLU A 512 21.57 -22.85 15.68
N PRO A 513 21.89 -22.57 16.97
CA PRO A 513 21.14 -21.61 17.77
C PRO A 513 21.48 -20.16 17.45
N PHE A 514 20.49 -19.28 17.59
CA PHE A 514 20.69 -17.83 17.46
C PHE A 514 19.85 -17.04 18.47
N ALA A 515 20.25 -15.78 18.69
CA ALA A 515 19.47 -14.81 19.43
C ALA A 515 19.73 -13.38 18.95
N PHE A 516 18.68 -12.56 18.89
CA PHE A 516 18.72 -11.16 18.45
C PHE A 516 17.84 -10.26 19.33
N GLU A 517 18.11 -8.95 19.30
CA GLU A 517 17.29 -7.86 19.88
C GLU A 517 16.86 -8.03 21.35
N GLY A 518 17.69 -8.68 22.17
CA GLY A 518 17.43 -8.94 23.60
C GLY A 518 17.07 -10.39 23.93
N GLY A 519 16.99 -11.27 22.93
CA GLY A 519 16.98 -12.72 23.14
C GLY A 519 18.32 -13.24 23.64
N ASP A 520 18.30 -14.42 24.27
CA ASP A 520 19.47 -15.20 24.67
C ASP A 520 19.07 -16.68 24.58
N PHE A 521 19.74 -17.46 23.73
CA PHE A 521 19.30 -18.84 23.46
C PHE A 521 19.49 -19.75 24.68
N ASP A 522 20.62 -19.65 25.37
CA ASP A 522 20.97 -20.51 26.50
C ASP A 522 20.14 -20.19 27.76
N LEU A 523 19.71 -18.94 27.92
CA LEU A 523 18.82 -18.53 29.02
C LEU A 523 17.33 -18.75 28.72
N HIS A 524 16.91 -18.62 27.47
CA HIS A 524 15.49 -18.69 27.10
C HIS A 524 15.06 -20.06 26.54
N THR A 525 15.98 -20.96 26.20
CA THR A 525 15.66 -22.27 25.61
C THR A 525 16.01 -23.43 26.53
N ASN A 526 15.10 -24.38 26.67
CA ASN A 526 15.31 -25.62 27.42
C ASN A 526 14.83 -26.83 26.61
N LEU A 527 15.69 -27.84 26.46
CA LEU A 527 15.39 -29.09 25.77
C LEU A 527 15.19 -30.21 26.79
N GLY A 528 14.00 -30.82 26.82
CA GLY A 528 13.66 -31.87 27.77
C GLY A 528 12.73 -32.93 27.19
N HIS A 529 12.29 -33.87 28.04
CA HIS A 529 11.41 -34.98 27.63
C HIS A 529 10.04 -34.56 27.06
N GLY A 530 9.68 -33.27 27.15
CA GLY A 530 8.46 -32.70 26.58
C GLY A 530 8.68 -31.94 25.27
N GLY A 531 9.87 -31.98 24.69
CA GLY A 531 10.28 -31.18 23.54
C GLY A 531 11.20 -30.01 23.91
N MET A 532 11.37 -29.08 22.97
CA MET A 532 12.07 -27.81 23.16
C MET A 532 11.07 -26.73 23.59
N HIS A 533 11.31 -26.13 24.76
CA HIS A 533 10.59 -24.95 25.25
C HIS A 533 11.46 -23.72 25.06
N ILE A 534 10.96 -22.73 24.32
CA ILE A 534 11.52 -21.38 24.24
C ILE A 534 10.60 -20.46 25.04
N SER A 535 11.13 -19.78 26.05
CA SER A 535 10.42 -18.84 26.92
C SER A 535 11.21 -17.54 27.04
N ILE A 536 10.68 -16.46 26.48
CA ILE A 536 11.27 -15.12 26.55
C ILE A 536 10.43 -14.32 27.57
N PRO A 537 11.02 -13.76 28.63
CA PRO A 537 10.28 -12.97 29.60
C PRO A 537 9.86 -11.59 29.05
N ASP A 538 8.98 -10.90 29.77
CA ASP A 538 8.68 -9.48 29.52
C ASP A 538 9.94 -8.60 29.58
N ASP A 539 9.84 -7.37 29.08
CA ASP A 539 10.88 -6.33 29.07
C ASP A 539 12.17 -6.69 28.29
N LYS A 540 12.04 -7.56 27.27
CA LYS A 540 13.12 -7.97 26.37
C LYS A 540 13.12 -7.31 24.98
N GLY A 541 12.56 -6.11 24.83
CA GLY A 541 12.60 -5.39 23.55
C GLY A 541 11.85 -6.13 22.45
N TRP A 542 12.50 -6.41 21.32
CA TRP A 542 11.95 -7.20 20.21
C TRP A 542 12.55 -8.61 20.13
N ALA A 543 13.04 -9.11 21.27
CA ALA A 543 13.76 -10.38 21.40
C ALA A 543 13.27 -11.52 20.49
N LYS A 544 14.23 -12.09 19.78
CA LYS A 544 14.07 -13.27 18.94
C LYS A 544 15.09 -14.32 19.36
N THR A 545 14.69 -15.57 19.48
CA THR A 545 15.63 -16.68 19.68
C THR A 545 15.06 -18.00 19.19
N GLY A 546 15.92 -18.86 18.68
CA GLY A 546 15.53 -20.14 18.11
C GLY A 546 16.68 -20.75 17.34
N LEU A 547 16.33 -21.48 16.29
CA LEU A 547 17.26 -22.36 15.59
C LEU A 547 17.20 -22.18 14.06
N ILE A 548 18.34 -22.39 13.40
CA ILE A 548 18.47 -22.52 11.94
C ILE A 548 18.89 -23.94 11.62
N TYR A 549 18.17 -24.60 10.73
CA TYR A 549 18.45 -25.97 10.33
C TYR A 549 19.60 -26.03 9.33
N ARG A 550 20.60 -26.87 9.64
CA ARG A 550 21.84 -27.07 8.87
C ARG A 550 21.93 -28.44 8.20
N GLY A 551 21.04 -29.38 8.51
CA GLY A 551 21.10 -30.76 7.99
C GLY A 551 20.88 -30.88 6.48
N ARG A 552 20.05 -30.02 5.88
CA ARG A 552 19.92 -29.81 4.43
C ARG A 552 19.27 -28.47 4.10
N ALA A 553 19.46 -28.00 2.88
CA ALA A 553 18.63 -26.95 2.31
C ALA A 553 17.29 -27.50 1.76
N PHE A 554 16.33 -26.60 1.58
CA PHE A 554 15.02 -26.88 0.98
C PHE A 554 14.92 -26.25 -0.41
N GLU A 555 14.27 -26.96 -1.33
CA GLU A 555 13.79 -26.42 -2.61
C GLU A 555 12.26 -26.27 -2.53
N LEU A 556 11.72 -25.18 -3.09
CA LEU A 556 10.29 -25.02 -3.32
C LEU A 556 9.90 -25.78 -4.60
N PRO A 557 8.66 -26.26 -4.73
CA PRO A 557 8.21 -26.94 -5.94
C PRO A 557 8.26 -26.02 -7.17
N GLU A 558 8.55 -26.62 -8.33
CA GLU A 558 8.61 -25.91 -9.61
C GLU A 558 7.21 -25.55 -10.13
N ASN A 559 7.09 -24.42 -10.85
CA ASN A 559 5.79 -23.93 -11.32
C ASN A 559 5.15 -24.94 -12.29
N GLY A 560 3.94 -25.39 -11.93
CA GLY A 560 3.17 -26.38 -12.71
C GLY A 560 3.33 -27.84 -12.25
N GLU A 561 4.22 -28.14 -11.29
CA GLU A 561 4.17 -29.42 -10.59
C GLU A 561 2.90 -29.51 -9.73
N LYS A 562 2.34 -30.71 -9.53
CA LYS A 562 1.20 -30.91 -8.60
C LYS A 562 1.67 -31.27 -7.19
N THR A 563 2.68 -30.56 -6.72
CA THR A 563 3.40 -30.81 -5.46
C THR A 563 3.49 -29.54 -4.61
N SER A 564 3.63 -29.76 -3.32
CA SER A 564 3.80 -28.75 -2.29
C SER A 564 4.88 -29.19 -1.30
N LEU A 565 5.70 -28.24 -0.83
CA LEU A 565 6.56 -28.44 0.33
C LEU A 565 5.70 -28.22 1.58
N GLU A 566 5.40 -29.30 2.29
CA GLU A 566 4.75 -29.25 3.61
C GLU A 566 5.83 -29.27 4.70
N ILE A 567 5.74 -28.32 5.64
CA ILE A 567 6.47 -28.33 6.91
C ILE A 567 5.46 -28.46 8.03
N SER A 568 5.50 -29.59 8.73
CA SER A 568 4.57 -29.93 9.80
C SER A 568 5.28 -29.75 11.15
N VAL A 569 4.77 -28.86 11.99
CA VAL A 569 5.28 -28.60 13.35
C VAL A 569 4.27 -29.12 14.37
N LEU A 570 4.69 -30.09 15.18
CA LEU A 570 3.95 -30.51 16.37
C LEU A 570 4.32 -29.58 17.54
N MET A 571 3.34 -28.87 18.08
CA MET A 571 3.51 -27.99 19.23
C MET A 571 2.48 -28.28 20.31
N ASP A 572 2.82 -27.96 21.55
CA ASP A 572 1.84 -27.83 22.64
C ASP A 572 1.21 -26.43 22.52
N ALA A 573 0.01 -26.35 21.95
CA ALA A 573 -0.62 -25.08 21.63
C ALA A 573 -1.29 -24.39 22.84
N ASP A 574 -1.46 -25.12 23.95
CA ASP A 574 -1.92 -24.53 25.21
C ASP A 574 -0.76 -23.81 25.91
N ALA A 575 0.44 -24.40 25.87
CA ALA A 575 1.68 -23.80 26.37
C ALA A 575 2.34 -22.78 25.41
N SER A 576 1.89 -22.68 24.15
CA SER A 576 2.48 -21.77 23.14
C SER A 576 1.60 -20.55 22.86
N ASN A 577 2.23 -19.38 22.68
CA ASN A 577 1.55 -18.12 22.35
C ASN A 577 2.07 -17.41 21.08
N SER A 578 3.16 -17.90 20.47
CA SER A 578 3.54 -17.56 19.09
C SER A 578 4.42 -18.66 18.48
N LEU A 579 4.53 -18.69 17.15
CA LEU A 579 5.43 -19.56 16.40
C LEU A 579 5.92 -18.79 15.17
N THR A 580 7.23 -18.74 14.93
CA THR A 580 7.78 -18.16 13.70
C THR A 580 8.54 -19.20 12.88
N ILE A 581 8.20 -19.28 11.60
CA ILE A 581 8.95 -20.04 10.58
C ILE A 581 9.43 -19.06 9.53
N ALA A 582 10.69 -19.15 9.12
CA ALA A 582 11.22 -18.37 8.00
C ALA A 582 12.08 -19.22 7.07
N MET A 583 11.93 -18.99 5.77
CA MET A 583 12.87 -19.40 4.72
C MET A 583 13.89 -18.27 4.55
N LEU A 584 15.16 -18.56 4.82
CA LEU A 584 16.26 -17.60 4.75
C LEU A 584 17.08 -17.82 3.47
N ASN A 585 17.67 -16.74 2.96
CA ASN A 585 18.76 -16.86 1.99
C ASN A 585 19.99 -17.47 2.70
N PRO A 586 20.55 -18.61 2.25
CA PRO A 586 21.74 -19.23 2.86
C PRO A 586 22.96 -18.30 2.96
N GLU A 587 23.10 -17.33 2.05
CA GLU A 587 24.20 -16.35 2.08
C GLU A 587 24.09 -15.34 3.23
N LYS A 588 22.93 -15.25 3.89
CA LYS A 588 22.63 -14.26 4.95
C LYS A 588 21.98 -14.87 6.19
N ASP A 589 21.91 -16.20 6.30
CA ASP A 589 21.20 -16.85 7.40
C ASP A 589 21.89 -16.69 8.77
N THR A 590 23.13 -16.22 8.82
CA THR A 590 23.81 -15.79 10.06
C THR A 590 23.38 -14.41 10.56
N THR A 591 22.57 -13.67 9.80
CA THR A 591 21.98 -12.37 10.21
C THR A 591 20.53 -12.56 10.68
N ASP A 592 19.98 -11.59 11.43
CA ASP A 592 18.63 -11.69 12.00
C ASP A 592 17.62 -12.22 10.97
N PRO A 593 16.90 -13.32 11.26
CA PRO A 593 15.87 -13.88 10.38
C PRO A 593 14.82 -12.86 9.91
N TYR A 594 14.60 -11.77 10.64
CA TYR A 594 13.75 -10.66 10.23
C TYR A 594 14.36 -9.80 9.11
N GLU A 595 15.69 -9.70 9.05
CA GLU A 595 16.42 -9.02 7.98
C GLU A 595 16.76 -9.95 6.82
N SER A 596 16.91 -11.27 7.06
CA SER A 596 17.38 -12.24 6.07
C SER A 596 16.31 -13.12 5.41
N TYR A 597 15.06 -13.08 5.88
CA TYR A 597 14.00 -13.90 5.27
C TYR A 597 13.75 -13.56 3.80
N LEU A 598 13.39 -14.60 3.05
CA LEU A 598 12.72 -14.50 1.75
C LEU A 598 11.21 -14.69 1.91
N LEU A 599 10.84 -15.57 2.85
CA LEU A 599 9.46 -15.83 3.25
C LEU A 599 9.42 -16.05 4.76
N ARG A 600 8.48 -15.42 5.46
CA ARG A 600 8.34 -15.49 6.91
C ARG A 600 6.87 -15.61 7.29
N PHE A 601 6.58 -16.52 8.22
CA PHE A 601 5.27 -16.78 8.80
C PHE A 601 5.38 -16.62 10.31
N HIS A 602 4.72 -15.59 10.85
CA HIS A 602 4.70 -15.31 12.27
C HIS A 602 3.28 -15.46 12.80
N LEU A 603 3.04 -16.54 13.53
CA LEU A 603 1.78 -16.84 14.21
C LEU A 603 1.82 -16.23 15.61
N VAL A 604 0.74 -15.57 16.01
CA VAL A 604 0.57 -14.98 17.35
C VAL A 604 -0.80 -15.33 17.90
N LYS A 605 -0.85 -15.84 19.14
CA LYS A 605 -2.07 -16.08 19.91
C LYS A 605 -2.60 -14.75 20.47
N SER A 606 -3.89 -14.51 20.28
CA SER A 606 -4.60 -13.30 20.69
C SER A 606 -5.94 -13.70 21.29
N GLY A 607 -5.94 -14.05 22.58
CA GLY A 607 -7.07 -14.76 23.20
C GLY A 607 -7.18 -16.17 22.62
N ASP A 608 -8.39 -16.55 22.20
CA ASP A 608 -8.65 -17.83 21.51
C ASP A 608 -8.19 -17.81 20.03
N LEU A 609 -7.82 -16.66 19.47
CA LEU A 609 -7.47 -16.54 18.04
C LEU A 609 -5.97 -16.71 17.78
N GLY A 610 -5.63 -17.29 16.64
CA GLY A 610 -4.35 -17.13 15.99
C GLY A 610 -4.39 -16.01 14.94
N VAL A 611 -3.35 -15.18 14.91
CA VAL A 611 -3.09 -14.21 13.86
C VAL A 611 -1.82 -14.61 13.14
N LEU A 612 -1.93 -15.01 11.88
CA LEU A 612 -0.79 -15.18 10.99
C LEU A 612 -0.44 -13.82 10.39
N SER A 613 0.82 -13.42 10.53
CA SER A 613 1.44 -12.37 9.72
C SER A 613 2.44 -13.04 8.79
N ALA A 614 2.12 -13.08 7.50
CA ALA A 614 2.95 -13.66 6.45
C ALA A 614 3.55 -12.56 5.56
N SER A 615 4.84 -12.67 5.27
CA SER A 615 5.60 -11.65 4.55
C SER A 615 6.65 -12.29 3.64
N ALA A 616 6.84 -11.72 2.46
CA ALA A 616 7.84 -12.16 1.49
C ALA A 616 8.69 -10.97 1.03
N LYS A 617 9.99 -11.17 0.86
CA LYS A 617 10.93 -10.08 0.59
C LYS A 617 10.77 -9.54 -0.83
N ASN A 618 10.82 -8.22 -1.00
CA ASN A 618 10.50 -7.49 -2.25
C ASN A 618 9.02 -7.59 -2.70
N ILE A 619 8.12 -7.99 -1.79
CA ILE A 619 6.67 -7.98 -1.97
C ILE A 619 6.10 -7.03 -0.92
N SER A 620 5.48 -5.94 -1.38
CA SER A 620 4.95 -4.88 -0.52
C SER A 620 3.72 -5.31 0.28
N GLN A 621 3.04 -6.37 -0.16
CA GLN A 621 1.86 -6.90 0.48
C GLN A 621 2.26 -7.95 1.53
N THR A 622 1.92 -7.68 2.79
CA THR A 622 1.93 -8.68 3.86
C THR A 622 0.52 -9.22 4.06
N ALA A 623 0.37 -10.53 4.15
CA ALA A 623 -0.92 -11.13 4.45
C ALA A 623 -1.10 -11.22 5.97
N ARG A 624 -2.21 -10.67 6.47
CA ARG A 624 -2.57 -10.74 7.88
C ARG A 624 -3.90 -11.46 8.05
N LEU A 625 -3.81 -12.72 8.44
CA LEU A 625 -4.93 -13.67 8.42
C LEU A 625 -5.25 -14.10 9.86
N SER A 626 -6.49 -14.49 10.13
CA SER A 626 -6.95 -14.80 11.49
C SER A 626 -7.81 -16.06 11.52
N PHE A 627 -7.53 -16.94 12.47
CA PHE A 627 -8.06 -18.30 12.61
C PHE A 627 -8.21 -18.67 14.09
N LEU A 628 -8.85 -19.80 14.42
CA LEU A 628 -8.90 -20.30 15.79
C LEU A 628 -7.52 -20.85 16.20
N TRP A 629 -6.97 -20.40 17.34
CA TRP A 629 -5.74 -21.00 17.86
C TRP A 629 -6.03 -22.46 18.26
N PRO A 630 -5.24 -23.45 17.81
CA PRO A 630 -5.48 -24.85 18.14
C PRO A 630 -5.19 -25.11 19.63
N ALA A 631 -5.67 -26.24 20.16
CA ALA A 631 -5.55 -26.58 21.58
C ALA A 631 -4.89 -27.95 21.79
N ASN A 632 -4.29 -28.17 22.96
CA ASN A 632 -3.47 -29.34 23.29
C ASN A 632 -2.28 -29.53 22.33
N ASP A 633 -1.74 -30.76 22.28
CA ASP A 633 -0.75 -31.17 21.29
C ASP A 633 -1.37 -31.26 19.91
N THR A 634 -0.86 -30.45 18.98
CA THR A 634 -1.43 -30.28 17.64
C THR A 634 -0.36 -30.06 16.59
N THR A 635 -0.62 -30.52 15.38
CA THR A 635 0.25 -30.28 14.22
C THR A 635 -0.29 -29.09 13.43
N VAL A 636 0.55 -28.07 13.26
CA VAL A 636 0.31 -26.97 12.33
C VAL A 636 1.15 -27.21 11.08
N ARG A 637 0.50 -27.20 9.91
CA ARG A 637 1.12 -27.49 8.61
C ARG A 637 1.27 -26.22 7.80
N PHE A 638 2.50 -25.95 7.37
CA PHE A 638 2.88 -24.83 6.52
C PHE A 638 3.13 -25.39 5.13
N ILE A 639 2.21 -25.14 4.20
CA ILE A 639 2.21 -25.74 2.87
C ILE A 639 2.58 -24.68 1.85
N LEU A 640 3.69 -24.89 1.15
CA LEU A 640 4.18 -24.03 0.06
C LEU A 640 3.95 -24.76 -1.26
N ARG A 641 2.98 -24.26 -2.04
CA ARG A 641 2.54 -24.87 -3.28
C ARG A 641 3.40 -24.42 -4.46
N SER A 642 3.43 -25.25 -5.51
CA SER A 642 4.06 -24.96 -6.81
C SER A 642 3.54 -23.70 -7.51
N ASP A 643 2.31 -23.30 -7.21
CA ASP A 643 1.62 -22.14 -7.78
C ASP A 643 1.84 -20.85 -6.97
N ASP A 644 2.92 -20.79 -6.19
CA ASP A 644 3.31 -19.67 -5.33
C ASP A 644 2.23 -19.28 -4.29
N VAL A 645 1.33 -20.20 -3.93
CA VAL A 645 0.37 -20.06 -2.82
C VAL A 645 0.93 -20.68 -1.54
N PHE A 646 0.76 -19.96 -0.42
CA PHE A 646 0.93 -20.50 0.92
C PHE A 646 -0.41 -20.90 1.54
N GLU A 647 -0.45 -22.04 2.24
CA GLU A 647 -1.55 -22.42 3.11
C GLU A 647 -1.06 -22.78 4.52
N LEU A 648 -1.85 -22.42 5.52
CA LEU A 648 -1.75 -22.91 6.89
C LEU A 648 -2.88 -23.91 7.12
N ARG A 649 -2.57 -25.13 7.59
CA ARG A 649 -3.57 -26.15 7.93
C ARG A 649 -3.40 -26.71 9.33
N ASP A 650 -4.49 -27.20 9.92
CA ASP A 650 -4.48 -27.98 11.16
C ASP A 650 -4.21 -29.49 10.90
N ALA A 651 -4.23 -30.29 11.98
CA ALA A 651 -4.01 -31.73 11.93
C ALA A 651 -5.11 -32.48 11.13
N GLU A 652 -6.33 -31.97 11.15
CA GLU A 652 -7.46 -32.46 10.36
C GLU A 652 -7.40 -32.04 8.87
N SER A 653 -6.38 -31.25 8.49
CA SER A 653 -6.13 -30.73 7.14
C SER A 653 -7.12 -29.66 6.67
N ASN A 654 -7.75 -28.95 7.61
CA ASN A 654 -8.61 -27.81 7.31
C ASN A 654 -7.76 -26.56 7.03
N VAL A 655 -8.23 -25.66 6.16
CA VAL A 655 -7.50 -24.42 5.84
C VAL A 655 -7.75 -23.37 6.94
N LEU A 656 -6.69 -23.01 7.65
CA LEU A 656 -6.68 -21.95 8.66
C LEU A 656 -6.31 -20.59 8.05
N ALA A 657 -5.47 -20.61 7.01
CA ALA A 657 -5.09 -19.41 6.27
C ALA A 657 -4.68 -19.79 4.84
N LEU A 658 -4.94 -18.91 3.87
CA LEU A 658 -4.47 -19.02 2.48
C LEU A 658 -3.96 -17.66 2.00
N TRP A 659 -2.78 -17.64 1.38
CA TRP A 659 -2.17 -16.44 0.82
C TRP A 659 -1.57 -16.72 -0.56
N ASP A 660 -2.12 -16.08 -1.59
CA ASP A 660 -1.47 -15.93 -2.90
C ASP A 660 -0.38 -14.84 -2.80
N ILE A 661 0.87 -15.24 -3.04
CA ILE A 661 2.04 -14.36 -2.93
C ILE A 661 2.06 -13.32 -4.07
N GLY A 662 1.34 -13.57 -5.17
CA GLY A 662 1.12 -12.59 -6.25
C GLY A 662 2.37 -12.25 -7.07
N LYS A 663 3.47 -12.98 -6.91
CA LYS A 663 4.68 -12.97 -7.73
C LYS A 663 5.40 -14.33 -7.64
N PRO A 664 6.14 -14.77 -8.67
CA PRO A 664 7.00 -15.94 -8.58
C PRO A 664 8.03 -15.81 -7.47
N MET A 665 8.17 -16.85 -6.65
CA MET A 665 9.28 -16.94 -5.69
C MET A 665 10.46 -17.70 -6.29
N SER A 666 11.68 -17.32 -5.87
CA SER A 666 12.86 -18.13 -6.18
C SER A 666 12.74 -19.50 -5.49
N LYS A 667 13.24 -20.56 -6.14
CA LYS A 667 12.92 -21.94 -5.74
C LYS A 667 13.97 -22.60 -4.85
N GLY A 668 15.11 -22.00 -4.57
CA GLY A 668 16.10 -22.52 -3.62
C GLY A 668 17.54 -22.36 -4.07
N PRO A 669 18.51 -22.91 -3.32
CA PRO A 669 18.34 -23.60 -2.03
C PRO A 669 18.04 -22.65 -0.86
N TRP A 670 17.18 -23.06 0.09
CA TRP A 670 16.79 -22.27 1.28
C TRP A 670 17.19 -22.90 2.61
N SER A 671 17.58 -22.06 3.57
CA SER A 671 17.74 -22.44 4.98
C SER A 671 16.42 -22.24 5.74
N LEU A 672 16.07 -23.18 6.62
CA LEU A 672 14.87 -23.10 7.46
C LEU A 672 15.24 -22.57 8.85
N ALA A 673 14.60 -21.49 9.29
CA ALA A 673 14.63 -21.02 10.67
C ALA A 673 13.30 -21.25 11.37
N VAL A 674 13.34 -21.75 12.60
CA VAL A 674 12.16 -21.91 13.48
C VAL A 674 12.48 -21.29 14.83
N TYR A 675 11.68 -20.30 15.22
CA TYR A 675 12.04 -19.44 16.35
C TYR A 675 10.86 -18.79 17.07
N GLY A 676 11.14 -18.45 18.32
CA GLY A 676 10.33 -17.56 19.11
C GLY A 676 10.65 -16.10 18.83
N GLN A 677 9.60 -15.30 18.70
CA GLN A 677 9.68 -13.85 18.63
C GLN A 677 8.55 -13.27 19.47
N VAL A 678 8.87 -12.26 20.27
CA VAL A 678 7.88 -11.55 21.08
C VAL A 678 6.79 -10.91 20.19
N PRO A 679 5.49 -11.11 20.49
CA PRO A 679 4.40 -10.67 19.62
C PRO A 679 4.21 -9.15 19.62
N ARG A 680 4.72 -8.46 20.64
CA ARG A 680 4.86 -7.00 20.74
C ARG A 680 6.18 -6.68 21.45
N LYS A 681 6.65 -5.45 21.33
CA LYS A 681 7.79 -4.96 22.08
C LYS A 681 7.55 -5.14 23.59
N ASN A 682 8.55 -5.66 24.31
CA ASN A 682 8.55 -5.92 25.75
C ASN A 682 7.52 -6.93 26.29
N THR A 683 6.75 -7.64 25.46
CA THR A 683 5.85 -8.71 25.95
C THR A 683 6.53 -10.06 25.96
N GLY A 684 6.33 -10.83 27.03
CA GLY A 684 6.78 -12.20 27.13
C GLY A 684 6.16 -13.14 26.09
N PHE A 685 6.78 -14.29 25.94
CA PHE A 685 6.53 -15.26 24.88
C PHE A 685 6.84 -16.68 25.36
N ASP A 686 6.04 -17.65 24.92
CA ASP A 686 6.28 -19.08 25.14
C ASP A 686 5.97 -19.89 23.86
N LEU A 687 6.79 -20.90 23.61
CA LEU A 687 6.62 -21.87 22.53
C LEU A 687 7.22 -23.22 22.92
N VAL A 688 6.44 -24.28 22.78
CA VAL A 688 6.86 -25.65 23.05
C VAL A 688 6.73 -26.48 21.78
N ILE A 689 7.85 -26.79 21.15
CA ILE A 689 7.93 -27.62 19.93
C ILE A 689 8.30 -29.05 20.33
N LYS A 690 7.55 -30.02 19.83
CA LYS A 690 7.74 -31.46 20.08
C LYS A 690 8.31 -32.20 18.89
N ASP A 691 7.99 -31.78 17.67
CA ASP A 691 8.40 -32.44 16.43
C ASP A 691 8.38 -31.44 15.25
N ILE A 692 9.30 -31.59 14.30
CA ILE A 692 9.25 -30.89 13.01
C ILE A 692 9.58 -31.90 11.90
N THR A 693 8.68 -32.05 10.94
CA THR A 693 8.87 -32.84 9.71
C THR A 693 8.73 -31.96 8.47
N ALA A 694 9.37 -32.37 7.37
CA ALA A 694 9.04 -31.83 6.04
C ALA A 694 8.90 -32.91 4.98
N THR A 695 7.92 -32.73 4.10
CA THR A 695 7.50 -33.69 3.08
C THR A 695 7.20 -32.94 1.77
N ILE A 696 7.48 -33.57 0.63
CA ILE A 696 6.89 -33.14 -0.65
C ILE A 696 5.58 -33.92 -0.83
N ALA A 697 4.45 -33.23 -0.74
CA ALA A 697 3.10 -33.79 -0.80
C ALA A 697 2.35 -33.30 -2.04
N PRO A 698 1.32 -34.02 -2.54
CA PRO A 698 0.45 -33.50 -3.59
C PRO A 698 -0.22 -32.19 -3.18
N THR A 699 -0.33 -31.22 -4.10
CA THR A 699 -1.03 -29.96 -3.86
C THR A 699 -2.49 -30.21 -3.46
N PRO A 700 -2.97 -29.68 -2.31
CA PRO A 700 -4.39 -29.78 -1.95
C PRO A 700 -5.31 -29.04 -2.94
N ASP A 701 -6.48 -29.61 -3.24
CA ASP A 701 -7.49 -28.94 -4.06
C ASP A 701 -8.06 -27.71 -3.33
N THR A 702 -8.10 -26.56 -4.03
CA THR A 702 -8.76 -25.33 -3.55
C THR A 702 -10.19 -25.25 -4.12
N PRO A 703 -11.20 -24.82 -3.34
CA PRO A 703 -12.51 -24.50 -3.89
C PRO A 703 -12.43 -23.37 -4.93
N ASP A 704 -12.88 -23.64 -6.16
CA ASP A 704 -12.95 -22.66 -7.24
C ASP A 704 -14.41 -22.16 -7.40
N PRO A 705 -14.75 -20.94 -6.92
CA PRO A 705 -16.08 -20.36 -7.09
C PRO A 705 -16.33 -19.87 -8.52
N ASP A 706 -15.27 -19.59 -9.30
CA ASP A 706 -15.33 -19.00 -10.65
C ASP A 706 -15.56 -20.03 -11.75
N LYS A 707 -15.37 -21.32 -11.45
CA LYS A 707 -15.67 -22.44 -12.36
C LYS A 707 -17.02 -22.27 -13.09
N VAL A 708 -16.98 -22.38 -14.42
CA VAL A 708 -18.16 -22.23 -15.29
C VAL A 708 -19.12 -23.42 -15.17
N GLY A 709 -20.41 -23.10 -15.01
CA GLY A 709 -21.49 -24.08 -14.98
C GLY A 709 -21.64 -24.77 -13.63
N ALA A 710 -22.06 -26.04 -13.66
CA ALA A 710 -22.45 -26.79 -12.47
C ALA A 710 -21.32 -26.91 -11.43
N ARG A 711 -21.59 -26.47 -10.20
CA ARG A 711 -20.61 -26.42 -9.10
C ARG A 711 -21.25 -26.61 -7.73
N ASN A 712 -20.47 -27.13 -6.80
CA ASN A 712 -20.83 -27.36 -5.40
C ASN A 712 -19.59 -27.06 -4.56
N VAL A 713 -19.58 -25.94 -3.84
CA VAL A 713 -18.40 -25.40 -3.14
C VAL A 713 -18.78 -24.83 -1.78
N ALA A 714 -17.97 -25.07 -0.75
CA ALA A 714 -18.06 -24.38 0.51
C ALA A 714 -17.46 -22.97 0.34
N LEU A 715 -18.29 -21.93 0.44
CA LEU A 715 -17.82 -20.54 0.37
C LEU A 715 -17.26 -20.08 1.72
N PHE A 716 -17.81 -20.59 2.83
CA PHE A 716 -17.37 -20.36 4.19
C PHE A 716 -17.57 -21.64 5.03
N ASP A 717 -16.60 -22.05 5.84
CA ASP A 717 -16.61 -23.31 6.60
C ASP A 717 -16.46 -23.12 8.13
N GLY A 718 -16.50 -21.87 8.63
CA GLY A 718 -16.40 -21.58 10.05
C GLY A 718 -14.98 -21.59 10.62
N ARG A 719 -13.93 -21.69 9.77
CA ARG A 719 -12.53 -21.81 10.22
C ARG A 719 -11.60 -20.68 9.80
N GLN A 720 -11.89 -20.00 8.68
CA GLN A 720 -11.15 -18.83 8.21
C GLN A 720 -12.06 -17.83 7.49
N VAL A 721 -11.69 -16.54 7.52
CA VAL A 721 -12.43 -15.47 6.80
C VAL A 721 -11.89 -15.32 5.37
N SER A 722 -10.57 -15.23 5.21
CA SER A 722 -9.88 -15.25 3.91
C SER A 722 -10.02 -16.60 3.20
N PRO A 723 -9.84 -16.70 1.86
CA PRO A 723 -9.56 -15.60 0.93
C PRO A 723 -10.82 -14.90 0.41
N ASN A 724 -11.96 -15.60 0.39
CA ASN A 724 -13.19 -15.14 -0.26
C ASN A 724 -13.90 -14.01 0.49
N TRP A 725 -13.64 -13.85 1.79
CA TRP A 725 -14.30 -12.85 2.62
C TRP A 725 -13.30 -11.90 3.27
N VAL A 726 -13.78 -10.69 3.54
CA VAL A 726 -13.10 -9.67 4.34
C VAL A 726 -14.02 -9.18 5.47
N PRO A 727 -13.47 -8.68 6.58
CA PRO A 727 -14.26 -8.08 7.66
C PRO A 727 -15.14 -6.91 7.21
N LEU A 728 -16.42 -6.96 7.57
CA LEU A 728 -17.33 -5.82 7.58
C LEU A 728 -17.40 -5.27 9.00
N GLN A 729 -17.04 -4.02 9.21
CA GLN A 729 -17.10 -3.35 10.51
C GLN A 729 -17.47 -1.88 10.34
N ASN A 730 -18.10 -1.23 11.33
CA ASN A 730 -18.48 0.20 11.24
C ASN A 730 -17.45 1.18 11.83
N ALA A 731 -16.37 0.66 12.41
CA ALA A 731 -15.21 1.40 12.91
C ALA A 731 -14.00 0.44 12.88
N GLU A 732 -12.79 0.98 12.90
CA GLU A 732 -11.58 0.16 12.83
C GLU A 732 -11.41 -0.76 14.04
N ASN A 733 -10.73 -1.90 13.83
CA ASN A 733 -10.38 -2.90 14.85
C ASN A 733 -11.55 -3.55 15.64
N LEU A 734 -12.81 -3.19 15.39
CA LEU A 734 -13.98 -3.84 16.00
C LEU A 734 -14.03 -5.34 15.70
N PHE A 735 -13.73 -5.75 14.46
CA PHE A 735 -13.78 -7.17 14.09
C PHE A 735 -12.75 -7.99 14.90
N ARG A 736 -11.53 -7.48 15.08
CA ARG A 736 -10.50 -8.16 15.88
C ARG A 736 -10.88 -8.29 17.36
N SER A 737 -11.68 -7.37 17.90
CA SER A 737 -12.01 -7.32 19.34
C SER A 737 -13.37 -7.95 19.69
N ARG A 738 -14.26 -8.15 18.72
CA ARG A 738 -15.65 -8.62 18.91
C ARG A 738 -16.05 -9.82 18.03
N ALA A 739 -15.22 -10.21 17.06
CA ALA A 739 -15.42 -11.41 16.25
C ALA A 739 -14.28 -12.42 16.48
N TYR A 740 -14.64 -13.69 16.67
CA TYR A 740 -13.69 -14.77 16.88
C TYR A 740 -14.23 -16.10 16.32
N LEU A 741 -13.34 -16.92 15.78
CA LEU A 741 -13.64 -18.24 15.27
C LEU A 741 -13.46 -19.24 16.44
N GLN A 742 -14.47 -20.05 16.74
CA GLN A 742 -14.41 -21.04 17.82
C GLN A 742 -15.27 -22.27 17.48
N GLY A 743 -14.63 -23.45 17.43
CA GLY A 743 -15.31 -24.72 17.14
C GLY A 743 -16.04 -24.76 15.80
N GLY A 744 -15.41 -24.31 14.71
CA GLY A 744 -16.05 -24.25 13.38
C GLY A 744 -17.22 -23.26 13.33
N THR A 745 -17.10 -22.13 14.04
CA THR A 745 -18.12 -21.09 14.11
C THR A 745 -17.47 -19.72 14.18
N LEU A 746 -17.80 -18.80 13.27
CA LEU A 746 -17.54 -17.38 13.45
C LEU A 746 -18.56 -16.83 14.44
N LYS A 747 -18.11 -16.57 15.66
CA LYS A 747 -18.88 -15.92 16.72
C LYS A 747 -18.59 -14.43 16.70
N ILE A 748 -19.63 -13.63 16.63
CA ILE A 748 -19.59 -12.18 16.72
C ILE A 748 -20.51 -11.77 17.86
N GLY A 749 -20.10 -10.80 18.69
CA GLY A 749 -21.03 -10.18 19.62
C GLY A 749 -20.44 -9.06 20.46
N TRP A 750 -21.32 -8.18 20.93
CA TRP A 750 -20.97 -7.07 21.82
C TRP A 750 -22.11 -6.78 22.80
N PRO A 751 -21.80 -6.27 24.01
CA PRO A 751 -22.79 -5.97 25.04
C PRO A 751 -23.54 -4.66 24.77
N GLN A 752 -24.58 -4.40 25.57
CA GLN A 752 -25.48 -3.24 25.42
C GLN A 752 -24.79 -1.88 25.65
N ASP A 753 -23.71 -1.85 26.42
CA ASP A 753 -22.93 -0.66 26.77
C ASP A 753 -21.86 -0.29 25.71
N ASP A 754 -21.66 -1.11 24.67
CA ASP A 754 -20.79 -0.78 23.54
C ASP A 754 -21.48 0.23 22.60
N THR A 755 -21.15 1.52 22.74
CA THR A 755 -21.67 2.59 21.88
C THR A 755 -20.96 2.71 20.54
N GLY A 756 -19.86 1.97 20.33
CA GLY A 756 -19.04 2.03 19.12
C GLY A 756 -19.52 1.07 18.03
N ALA A 757 -19.96 -0.13 18.41
CA ALA A 757 -20.41 -1.16 17.48
C ALA A 757 -21.89 -1.00 17.05
N LYS A 758 -22.12 -0.90 15.74
CA LYS A 758 -23.43 -0.79 15.09
C LYS A 758 -23.74 -2.00 14.21
N TYR A 759 -22.74 -2.48 13.47
CA TYR A 759 -22.79 -3.71 12.69
C TYR A 759 -21.40 -4.32 12.54
N LEU A 760 -21.35 -5.66 12.50
CA LEU A 760 -20.10 -6.40 12.41
C LEU A 760 -20.33 -7.76 11.76
N GLY A 761 -19.49 -8.14 10.79
CA GLY A 761 -19.68 -9.33 9.99
C GLY A 761 -18.58 -9.54 8.96
N ILE A 762 -18.91 -10.25 7.89
CA ILE A 762 -18.02 -10.52 6.76
C ILE A 762 -18.76 -10.29 5.44
N TYR A 763 -18.02 -9.94 4.39
CA TYR A 763 -18.55 -9.83 3.03
C TYR A 763 -17.52 -10.25 1.98
N THR A 764 -17.97 -10.61 0.78
CA THR A 764 -17.07 -10.94 -0.34
C THR A 764 -16.77 -9.69 -1.18
N PRO A 765 -15.49 -9.30 -1.34
CA PRO A 765 -15.13 -8.12 -2.14
C PRO A 765 -15.36 -8.37 -3.63
N GLU A 766 -15.15 -9.60 -4.10
CA GLU A 766 -15.46 -10.05 -5.46
C GLU A 766 -16.67 -11.01 -5.49
N PRO A 767 -17.31 -11.19 -6.67
CA PRO A 767 -18.43 -12.12 -6.82
C PRO A 767 -17.97 -13.55 -6.56
N VAL A 768 -18.76 -14.29 -5.77
CA VAL A 768 -18.51 -15.72 -5.51
C VAL A 768 -19.68 -16.60 -5.94
N ILE A 769 -20.70 -16.00 -6.58
CA ILE A 769 -21.87 -16.67 -7.12
C ILE A 769 -22.06 -16.23 -8.57
N TRP A 770 -21.85 -17.14 -9.52
CA TRP A 770 -22.06 -16.92 -10.95
C TRP A 770 -23.33 -17.60 -11.46
N LEU A 771 -24.27 -16.83 -11.99
CA LEU A 771 -25.54 -17.34 -12.51
C LEU A 771 -25.40 -17.82 -13.96
N ASP A 772 -24.57 -18.85 -14.18
CA ASP A 772 -24.30 -19.41 -15.51
C ASP A 772 -25.51 -20.20 -16.06
N THR A 773 -25.91 -19.97 -17.31
CA THR A 773 -27.05 -20.63 -17.98
C THR A 773 -28.32 -20.53 -17.12
N PHE A 774 -28.57 -19.34 -16.57
CA PHE A 774 -29.58 -19.10 -15.54
C PHE A 774 -30.91 -18.62 -16.14
N HIS A 775 -31.58 -19.56 -16.80
CA HIS A 775 -32.94 -19.40 -17.33
C HIS A 775 -33.88 -20.48 -16.74
N GLU A 776 -35.09 -20.62 -17.29
CA GLU A 776 -36.07 -21.59 -16.76
C GLU A 776 -35.46 -23.00 -16.66
N GLY A 777 -35.49 -23.56 -15.44
CA GLY A 777 -34.85 -24.83 -15.07
C GLY A 777 -33.56 -24.70 -14.25
N ALA A 778 -32.96 -23.51 -14.15
CA ALA A 778 -31.80 -23.27 -13.30
C ALA A 778 -32.18 -23.03 -11.83
N GLU A 779 -31.31 -23.46 -10.91
CA GLU A 779 -31.38 -23.17 -9.49
C GLU A 779 -29.98 -22.89 -8.93
N THR A 780 -29.82 -21.81 -8.18
CA THR A 780 -28.66 -21.58 -7.33
C THR A 780 -29.10 -21.56 -5.87
N ARG A 781 -28.56 -22.47 -5.06
CA ARG A 781 -28.90 -22.63 -3.64
C ARG A 781 -27.69 -22.29 -2.77
N LEU A 782 -27.87 -21.39 -1.82
CA LEU A 782 -26.93 -21.14 -0.73
C LEU A 782 -27.50 -21.78 0.53
N THR A 783 -26.82 -22.78 1.09
CA THR A 783 -27.18 -23.35 2.40
C THR A 783 -26.44 -22.57 3.48
N VAL A 784 -27.16 -21.82 4.30
CA VAL A 784 -26.58 -21.04 5.41
C VAL A 784 -26.80 -21.79 6.71
N THR A 785 -25.72 -22.11 7.42
CA THR A 785 -25.74 -22.83 8.70
C THR A 785 -25.22 -21.93 9.82
N ILE A 786 -26.01 -21.77 10.88
CA ILE A 786 -25.78 -20.85 12.00
C ILE A 786 -26.18 -21.48 13.35
N ASP A 787 -25.62 -20.96 14.45
CA ASP A 787 -26.14 -21.22 15.79
C ASP A 787 -27.28 -20.24 16.07
N GLY A 788 -28.51 -20.69 15.79
CA GLY A 788 -29.73 -19.91 15.95
C GLY A 788 -30.15 -19.65 17.40
N ALA A 789 -29.52 -20.32 18.37
CA ALA A 789 -29.78 -20.13 19.79
C ALA A 789 -28.95 -18.97 20.39
N ILE A 790 -27.76 -18.69 19.84
CA ILE A 790 -26.94 -17.54 20.24
C ILE A 790 -27.06 -16.34 19.30
N THR A 791 -27.59 -16.52 18.08
CA THR A 791 -27.75 -15.44 17.09
C THR A 791 -28.95 -14.55 17.44
N ASN A 792 -28.74 -13.23 17.38
CA ASN A 792 -29.73 -12.19 17.68
C ASN A 792 -30.08 -11.41 16.39
N ASP A 793 -30.12 -10.08 16.44
CA ASP A 793 -30.31 -9.22 15.26
C ASP A 793 -29.16 -9.42 14.25
N PHE A 794 -29.48 -9.93 13.06
CA PHE A 794 -28.53 -10.11 11.97
C PHE A 794 -29.20 -10.01 10.59
N GLU A 795 -28.38 -9.82 9.55
CA GLU A 795 -28.79 -9.76 8.15
C GLU A 795 -27.82 -10.54 7.28
N VAL A 796 -28.37 -11.23 6.29
CA VAL A 796 -27.65 -11.80 5.14
C VAL A 796 -28.24 -11.21 3.86
N GLY A 797 -27.42 -11.00 2.84
CA GLY A 797 -27.93 -10.47 1.57
C GLY A 797 -26.92 -10.48 0.43
N LEU A 798 -27.43 -10.15 -0.75
CA LEU A 798 -26.78 -10.33 -2.04
C LEU A 798 -26.91 -9.03 -2.87
N GLN A 799 -25.85 -8.68 -3.61
CA GLN A 799 -25.88 -7.61 -4.62
C GLN A 799 -24.86 -7.86 -5.73
N GLN A 800 -25.14 -7.37 -6.95
CA GLN A 800 -24.12 -7.29 -8.01
C GLN A 800 -23.08 -6.20 -7.71
N ALA A 801 -23.51 -5.05 -7.18
CA ALA A 801 -22.67 -3.87 -6.98
C ALA A 801 -21.50 -4.12 -6.03
N PHE A 802 -20.37 -3.45 -6.28
CA PHE A 802 -19.21 -3.47 -5.41
C PHE A 802 -19.52 -2.79 -4.07
N GLY A 803 -19.08 -3.39 -2.96
CA GLY A 803 -19.18 -2.77 -1.64
C GLY A 803 -17.83 -2.24 -1.18
N LEU A 804 -17.80 -0.95 -0.88
CA LEU A 804 -16.65 -0.34 -0.21
C LEU A 804 -16.47 -0.92 1.19
N TYR A 805 -15.22 -0.90 1.65
CA TYR A 805 -14.89 -1.16 3.04
C TYR A 805 -15.75 -0.28 3.97
N HIS A 806 -16.19 -0.87 5.08
CA HIS A 806 -17.23 -0.36 6.00
C HIS A 806 -18.68 -0.28 5.46
N ASN A 807 -19.00 -0.40 4.17
CA ASN A 807 -20.38 -0.19 3.70
C ASN A 807 -21.29 -1.42 3.81
N MET A 808 -22.49 -1.21 4.36
CA MET A 808 -23.61 -2.16 4.36
C MET A 808 -24.26 -2.29 2.97
N LEU A 809 -25.18 -3.25 2.82
CA LEU A 809 -25.97 -3.46 1.60
C LEU A 809 -26.75 -2.20 1.16
N SER A 810 -26.71 -1.95 -0.14
CA SER A 810 -27.28 -0.75 -0.76
C SER A 810 -28.74 -0.95 -1.25
N ASN A 811 -29.39 0.10 -1.74
CA ASN A 811 -30.71 -0.02 -2.37
C ASN A 811 -30.62 -0.90 -3.63
N GLY A 812 -31.63 -1.76 -3.84
CA GLY A 812 -31.61 -2.75 -4.93
C GLY A 812 -30.87 -4.04 -4.58
N ALA A 813 -30.15 -4.13 -3.46
CA ALA A 813 -29.68 -5.40 -2.91
C ALA A 813 -30.87 -6.25 -2.42
N TRP A 814 -30.79 -7.56 -2.55
CA TRP A 814 -31.70 -8.46 -1.86
C TRP A 814 -31.20 -8.71 -0.44
N VAL A 815 -32.12 -8.70 0.54
CA VAL A 815 -31.81 -8.86 1.96
C VAL A 815 -32.73 -9.86 2.64
N ALA A 816 -32.23 -10.49 3.70
CA ALA A 816 -32.96 -11.30 4.65
C ALA A 816 -32.48 -10.97 6.06
N SER A 817 -33.39 -10.48 6.89
CA SER A 817 -33.07 -9.94 8.22
C SER A 817 -33.94 -10.58 9.30
N TRP A 818 -33.34 -10.80 10.47
CA TRP A 818 -34.01 -11.24 11.68
C TRP A 818 -33.88 -10.14 12.73
N ARG A 819 -35.01 -9.77 13.33
CA ARG A 819 -35.12 -8.67 14.30
C ARG A 819 -35.82 -9.13 15.55
N ARG A 820 -35.15 -9.06 16.69
CA ARG A 820 -35.72 -9.46 17.97
C ARG A 820 -36.72 -8.40 18.46
N GLN A 821 -37.88 -8.89 18.90
CA GLN A 821 -38.99 -8.09 19.39
C GLN A 821 -38.94 -7.97 20.92
N ASP A 822 -39.71 -7.03 21.46
CA ASP A 822 -39.69 -6.71 22.89
C ASP A 822 -40.30 -7.84 23.76
N ASP A 823 -41.05 -8.77 23.15
CA ASP A 823 -41.55 -10.00 23.79
C ASP A 823 -40.53 -11.16 23.76
N GLY A 824 -39.38 -10.96 23.14
CA GLY A 824 -38.29 -11.93 23.01
C GLY A 824 -38.36 -12.84 21.79
N THR A 825 -39.44 -12.79 20.99
CA THR A 825 -39.55 -13.47 19.69
C THR A 825 -38.80 -12.72 18.59
N PHE A 826 -38.73 -13.30 17.39
CA PHE A 826 -38.13 -12.69 16.21
C PHE A 826 -39.17 -12.42 15.12
N THR A 827 -38.98 -11.30 14.43
CA THR A 827 -39.57 -11.01 13.12
C THR A 827 -38.51 -11.27 12.05
N PHE A 828 -38.82 -12.12 11.10
CA PHE A 828 -38.08 -12.30 9.85
C PHE A 828 -38.67 -11.41 8.76
N ARG A 829 -37.81 -10.75 7.98
CA ARG A 829 -38.19 -9.99 6.77
C ARG A 829 -37.19 -10.23 5.65
N THR A 830 -37.67 -10.60 4.47
CA THR A 830 -36.88 -10.64 3.23
C THR A 830 -37.50 -9.79 2.13
N GLU A 831 -36.67 -9.04 1.41
CA GLU A 831 -37.09 -8.06 0.40
C GLU A 831 -35.94 -7.66 -0.54
N VAL A 832 -36.26 -6.88 -1.58
CA VAL A 832 -35.28 -6.05 -2.28
C VAL A 832 -35.28 -4.67 -1.63
N ARG A 833 -34.13 -4.24 -1.11
CA ARG A 833 -34.02 -3.00 -0.32
C ARG A 833 -34.48 -1.80 -1.14
N GLY A 834 -35.40 -1.01 -0.58
CA GLY A 834 -36.01 0.15 -1.23
C GLY A 834 -37.18 -0.14 -2.17
N HIS A 835 -37.70 -1.38 -2.20
CA HIS A 835 -38.86 -1.78 -3.00
C HIS A 835 -39.97 -2.40 -2.14
N ASP A 836 -41.22 -2.29 -2.58
CA ASP A 836 -42.36 -2.96 -1.94
C ASP A 836 -42.36 -4.48 -2.23
N GLY A 837 -43.09 -5.25 -1.42
CA GLY A 837 -43.28 -6.70 -1.63
C GLY A 837 -42.48 -7.61 -0.70
N ALA A 838 -42.06 -7.11 0.48
CA ALA A 838 -41.39 -7.89 1.50
C ALA A 838 -42.23 -9.10 1.97
N LEU A 839 -41.58 -10.25 2.14
CA LEU A 839 -42.16 -11.41 2.84
C LEU A 839 -41.74 -11.36 4.31
N ILE A 840 -42.71 -11.52 5.21
CA ILE A 840 -42.55 -11.35 6.66
C ILE A 840 -43.08 -12.59 7.38
N ALA A 841 -42.37 -13.03 8.43
CA ALA A 841 -42.86 -13.96 9.42
C ALA A 841 -42.60 -13.41 10.83
N GLU A 842 -43.57 -13.55 11.73
CA GLU A 842 -43.55 -12.98 13.09
C GLU A 842 -43.71 -14.08 14.14
N GLY A 843 -43.29 -13.80 15.38
CA GLY A 843 -43.45 -14.75 16.50
C GLY A 843 -42.51 -15.95 16.44
N LEU A 844 -41.41 -15.89 15.68
CA LEU A 844 -40.39 -16.94 15.64
C LEU A 844 -39.70 -17.03 17.01
N SER A 845 -39.63 -18.22 17.60
CA SER A 845 -39.05 -18.38 18.94
C SER A 845 -37.52 -18.26 18.99
N GLN A 846 -36.86 -18.42 17.85
CA GLN A 846 -35.41 -18.33 17.64
C GLN A 846 -35.13 -18.15 16.14
N VAL A 847 -33.89 -17.84 15.80
CA VAL A 847 -33.42 -17.94 14.40
C VAL A 847 -33.26 -19.43 14.02
N PRO A 848 -33.60 -19.88 12.79
CA PRO A 848 -33.36 -21.26 12.38
C PRO A 848 -31.87 -21.58 12.28
N ASN A 849 -31.42 -22.75 12.78
CA ASN A 849 -30.01 -23.17 12.69
C ASN A 849 -29.53 -23.42 11.24
N GLN A 850 -30.46 -23.61 10.31
CA GLN A 850 -30.19 -23.72 8.88
C GLN A 850 -31.35 -23.13 8.09
N PHE A 851 -31.03 -22.43 7.01
CA PHE A 851 -31.97 -22.02 5.98
C PHE A 851 -31.27 -21.97 4.61
N ASP A 852 -32.03 -22.21 3.54
CA ASP A 852 -31.51 -22.15 2.18
C ASP A 852 -31.99 -20.86 1.50
N ILE A 853 -31.09 -20.10 0.89
CA ILE A 853 -31.42 -19.00 -0.03
C ILE A 853 -31.43 -19.58 -1.45
N VAL A 854 -32.60 -19.57 -2.09
CA VAL A 854 -32.81 -20.22 -3.39
C VAL A 854 -33.05 -19.16 -4.46
N LEU A 855 -32.08 -19.00 -5.35
CA LEU A 855 -32.16 -18.10 -6.49
C LEU A 855 -32.72 -18.87 -7.68
N THR A 856 -33.75 -18.31 -8.31
CA THR A 856 -34.29 -18.76 -9.59
C THR A 856 -34.50 -17.52 -10.49
N PRO A 857 -34.71 -17.67 -11.81
CA PRO A 857 -35.06 -16.55 -12.69
C PRO A 857 -36.36 -15.81 -12.31
N LYS A 858 -37.17 -16.36 -11.38
CA LYS A 858 -38.39 -15.72 -10.86
C LYS A 858 -38.14 -14.80 -9.67
N GLY A 859 -36.95 -14.87 -9.06
CA GLY A 859 -36.64 -14.20 -7.79
C GLY A 859 -35.98 -15.13 -6.78
N VAL A 860 -35.88 -14.62 -5.54
CA VAL A 860 -35.29 -15.32 -4.39
C VAL A 860 -36.39 -15.90 -3.49
N ALA A 861 -36.26 -17.17 -3.14
CA ALA A 861 -37.01 -17.79 -2.04
C ALA A 861 -36.08 -18.06 -0.84
N ILE A 862 -36.64 -18.18 0.36
CA ILE A 862 -35.93 -18.80 1.50
C ILE A 862 -36.72 -20.01 1.99
N ASP A 863 -36.06 -21.17 2.01
CA ASP A 863 -36.58 -22.38 2.62
C ASP A 863 -36.01 -22.52 4.05
N GLY A 864 -36.85 -22.60 5.07
CA GLY A 864 -36.40 -22.80 6.45
C GLY A 864 -37.53 -22.96 7.45
N VAL A 865 -37.22 -23.44 8.66
CA VAL A 865 -38.24 -23.75 9.68
C VAL A 865 -38.92 -22.46 10.16
N GLY A 866 -40.23 -22.36 9.93
CA GLY A 866 -41.06 -21.21 10.31
C GLY A 866 -41.00 -20.01 9.36
N LEU A 867 -40.20 -20.08 8.30
CA LEU A 867 -40.05 -19.00 7.32
C LEU A 867 -41.20 -19.02 6.28
N PRO A 868 -41.55 -17.88 5.68
CA PRO A 868 -42.71 -17.77 4.79
C PRO A 868 -42.41 -18.39 3.42
N SER A 869 -43.31 -19.22 2.91
CA SER A 869 -43.23 -19.75 1.55
C SER A 869 -43.59 -18.67 0.52
N GLY A 870 -42.63 -18.28 -0.31
CA GLY A 870 -42.83 -17.30 -1.37
C GLY A 870 -41.55 -17.00 -2.14
N VAL A 871 -41.67 -16.19 -3.18
CA VAL A 871 -40.56 -15.71 -4.00
C VAL A 871 -40.61 -14.17 -4.00
N VAL A 872 -39.50 -13.54 -3.63
CA VAL A 872 -39.25 -12.10 -3.78
C VAL A 872 -38.68 -11.86 -5.18
N PRO A 873 -39.41 -11.20 -6.11
CA PRO A 873 -38.88 -10.89 -7.43
C PRO A 873 -37.68 -9.96 -7.33
N TRP A 874 -36.59 -10.27 -8.04
CA TRP A 874 -35.38 -9.46 -8.04
C TRP A 874 -34.75 -9.40 -9.43
N THR A 875 -34.74 -8.21 -10.03
CA THR A 875 -34.36 -7.99 -11.44
C THR A 875 -32.86 -8.14 -11.72
N GLN A 876 -32.02 -8.23 -10.69
CA GLN A 876 -30.58 -8.51 -10.84
C GLN A 876 -30.27 -10.01 -11.02
N LEU A 877 -31.27 -10.89 -10.95
CA LEU A 877 -31.11 -12.33 -11.21
C LEU A 877 -31.20 -12.63 -12.72
N ILE A 878 -30.19 -12.18 -13.46
CA ILE A 878 -30.03 -12.44 -14.91
C ILE A 878 -28.97 -13.51 -15.17
N ASP A 879 -29.04 -14.13 -16.35
CA ASP A 879 -28.00 -15.05 -16.84
C ASP A 879 -26.63 -14.37 -16.87
N GLY A 880 -25.58 -15.10 -16.51
CA GLY A 880 -24.20 -14.61 -16.36
C GLY A 880 -23.93 -13.68 -15.18
N ALA A 881 -24.92 -13.33 -14.33
CA ALA A 881 -24.70 -12.38 -13.24
C ALA A 881 -23.74 -12.90 -12.17
N GLY A 882 -22.80 -12.04 -11.75
CA GLY A 882 -21.96 -12.25 -10.58
C GLY A 882 -22.56 -11.59 -9.34
N LEU A 883 -22.76 -12.33 -8.25
CA LEU A 883 -23.25 -11.79 -6.97
C LEU A 883 -22.20 -11.92 -5.86
N ARG A 884 -22.10 -10.86 -5.06
CA ARG A 884 -21.33 -10.75 -3.82
C ARG A 884 -22.23 -11.00 -2.60
N ILE A 885 -21.68 -11.48 -1.48
CA ILE A 885 -22.45 -11.86 -0.29
C ILE A 885 -22.05 -11.00 0.91
N TRP A 886 -23.03 -10.58 1.73
CA TRP A 886 -22.84 -9.98 3.05
C TRP A 886 -23.53 -10.85 4.11
N THR A 887 -22.90 -11.02 5.27
CA THR A 887 -23.52 -11.60 6.47
C THR A 887 -22.98 -10.93 7.73
N TYR A 888 -23.86 -10.33 8.53
CA TYR A 888 -23.44 -9.47 9.64
C TYR A 888 -24.47 -9.37 10.77
N ALA A 889 -23.96 -9.33 12.00
CA ALA A 889 -24.72 -8.96 13.19
C ALA A 889 -24.98 -7.44 13.20
N MET A 890 -26.07 -7.03 13.86
CA MET A 890 -26.45 -5.62 14.02
C MET A 890 -26.87 -5.33 15.45
N ALA A 891 -26.61 -4.10 15.90
CA ALA A 891 -27.09 -3.63 17.18
C ALA A 891 -28.63 -3.72 17.23
N SER A 892 -29.15 -4.42 18.24
CA SER A 892 -30.58 -4.46 18.53
C SER A 892 -31.07 -3.10 19.06
N LYS A 893 -32.38 -2.96 19.32
CA LYS A 893 -32.91 -1.79 20.06
C LYS A 893 -32.23 -1.57 21.43
N GLN A 894 -31.64 -2.62 22.00
CA GLN A 894 -30.94 -2.62 23.28
C GLN A 894 -29.42 -2.41 23.12
N GLY A 895 -28.91 -2.12 21.92
CA GLY A 895 -27.49 -1.87 21.65
C GLY A 895 -26.63 -3.12 21.48
N ASN A 896 -26.99 -4.25 22.09
CA ASN A 896 -26.27 -5.51 21.98
C ASN A 896 -26.49 -6.22 20.64
N ALA A 897 -25.56 -7.11 20.26
CA ALA A 897 -25.71 -8.00 19.10
C ALA A 897 -24.99 -9.32 19.28
N SER A 898 -25.39 -10.33 18.52
CA SER A 898 -24.68 -11.62 18.42
C SER A 898 -25.00 -12.37 17.13
N LEU A 899 -24.02 -13.10 16.60
CA LEU A 899 -24.14 -14.01 15.45
C LEU A 899 -23.19 -15.19 15.64
N GLY A 900 -23.65 -16.41 15.38
CA GLY A 900 -22.81 -17.60 15.27
C GLY A 900 -22.95 -18.22 13.89
N LEU A 901 -21.98 -18.03 13.00
CA LEU A 901 -22.00 -18.56 11.62
C LEU A 901 -21.11 -19.79 11.49
N HIS A 902 -21.70 -20.94 11.17
CA HIS A 902 -20.97 -22.19 10.93
C HIS A 902 -20.47 -22.30 9.48
N GLY A 903 -21.32 -21.99 8.49
CA GLY A 903 -20.98 -22.25 7.10
C GLY A 903 -21.94 -21.65 6.09
N ILE A 904 -21.44 -21.48 4.86
CA ILE A 904 -22.20 -21.08 3.67
C ILE A 904 -21.75 -21.97 2.51
N ASP A 905 -22.60 -22.91 2.10
CA ASP A 905 -22.35 -23.79 0.96
C ASP A 905 -23.11 -23.30 -0.28
N LEU A 906 -22.45 -23.25 -1.43
CA LEU A 906 -23.04 -22.88 -2.72
C LEU A 906 -23.19 -24.13 -3.60
N LYS A 907 -24.43 -24.40 -4.03
CA LYS A 907 -24.74 -25.34 -5.09
C LYS A 907 -25.43 -24.63 -6.25
N HIS A 908 -24.81 -24.61 -7.42
CA HIS A 908 -25.42 -24.09 -8.64
C HIS A 908 -25.70 -25.22 -9.64
N THR A 909 -26.95 -25.28 -10.10
CA THR A 909 -27.45 -26.22 -11.10
C THR A 909 -27.89 -25.40 -12.32
N PRO A 910 -27.11 -25.37 -13.41
CA PRO A 910 -27.48 -24.64 -14.62
C PRO A 910 -28.71 -25.28 -15.28
N ALA A 911 -29.46 -24.50 -16.05
CA ALA A 911 -30.57 -25.03 -16.82
C ALA A 911 -30.06 -25.93 -17.98
N PRO A 912 -30.91 -26.81 -18.55
CA PRO A 912 -30.58 -27.54 -19.77
C PRO A 912 -30.30 -26.56 -20.92
N ALA A 913 -29.23 -26.79 -21.68
CA ALA A 913 -28.86 -25.93 -22.80
C ALA A 913 -30.03 -25.72 -23.78
N MET A 914 -30.37 -24.46 -24.05
CA MET A 914 -31.39 -24.12 -25.04
C MET A 914 -30.88 -24.43 -26.47
N PRO A 915 -31.77 -24.86 -27.39
CA PRO A 915 -31.41 -24.91 -28.81
C PRO A 915 -31.09 -23.50 -29.32
N PRO A 916 -30.19 -23.34 -30.30
CA PRO A 916 -29.87 -22.05 -30.88
C PRO A 916 -31.14 -21.31 -31.36
N ALA A 917 -31.25 -20.04 -31.02
CA ALA A 917 -32.36 -19.20 -31.45
C ALA A 917 -32.40 -19.13 -32.99
N ALA A 918 -33.47 -19.66 -33.57
CA ALA A 918 -33.71 -19.65 -35.02
C ALA A 918 -35.00 -18.89 -35.33
N PRO A 919 -35.07 -18.16 -36.46
CA PRO A 919 -36.31 -17.54 -36.92
C PRO A 919 -37.35 -18.60 -37.34
N ALA A 920 -38.59 -18.17 -37.58
CA ALA A 920 -39.62 -19.08 -38.08
C ALA A 920 -39.22 -19.68 -39.45
N ALA A 921 -39.72 -20.88 -39.76
CA ALA A 921 -39.35 -21.59 -40.99
C ALA A 921 -39.68 -20.75 -42.25
N GLY A 922 -38.67 -20.51 -43.08
CA GLY A 922 -38.78 -19.66 -44.28
C GLY A 922 -38.41 -18.18 -44.06
N VAL A 923 -38.25 -17.73 -42.80
CA VAL A 923 -37.83 -16.37 -42.48
C VAL A 923 -36.29 -16.33 -42.37
N ALA A 924 -35.66 -15.35 -43.03
CA ALA A 924 -34.22 -15.15 -42.93
C ALA A 924 -33.84 -14.53 -41.57
N PRO A 925 -32.67 -14.87 -40.98
CA PRO A 925 -32.18 -14.21 -39.78
C PRO A 925 -31.90 -12.72 -40.02
N LEU A 926 -31.68 -11.98 -38.93
CA LEU A 926 -31.17 -10.62 -38.98
C LEU A 926 -29.71 -10.64 -39.45
N ALA A 927 -29.30 -9.60 -40.18
CA ALA A 927 -27.96 -9.49 -40.71
C ALA A 927 -26.94 -9.15 -39.60
N GLN A 928 -25.70 -9.54 -39.81
CA GLN A 928 -24.55 -9.02 -39.06
C GLN A 928 -23.61 -8.30 -40.03
N THR A 929 -23.10 -7.16 -39.60
CA THR A 929 -22.15 -6.33 -40.34
C THR A 929 -20.73 -6.63 -39.88
N VAL A 930 -19.79 -6.74 -40.82
CA VAL A 930 -18.36 -6.81 -40.49
C VAL A 930 -17.88 -5.39 -40.18
N LEU A 931 -17.48 -5.17 -38.93
CA LEU A 931 -16.98 -3.88 -38.43
C LEU A 931 -15.45 -3.79 -38.55
N PHE A 932 -14.77 -4.94 -38.46
CA PHE A 932 -13.33 -5.10 -38.67
C PHE A 932 -13.06 -6.49 -39.25
N ASP A 933 -12.17 -6.59 -40.23
CA ASP A 933 -11.87 -7.83 -40.97
C ASP A 933 -10.42 -8.30 -40.83
N GLY A 934 -9.65 -7.69 -39.94
CA GLY A 934 -8.21 -7.88 -39.78
C GLY A 934 -7.36 -6.80 -40.47
N THR A 935 -7.97 -5.95 -41.30
CA THR A 935 -7.25 -4.91 -42.07
C THR A 935 -7.58 -3.49 -41.59
N LEU A 936 -6.65 -2.56 -41.82
CA LEU A 936 -6.76 -1.16 -41.40
C LEU A 936 -7.16 -0.26 -42.58
N ASP A 937 -8.36 0.30 -42.53
CA ASP A 937 -8.89 1.26 -43.50
C ASP A 937 -9.17 2.65 -42.86
N ALA A 938 -10.03 3.46 -43.49
CA ALA A 938 -10.40 4.79 -43.01
C ALA A 938 -11.49 4.81 -41.90
N SER A 939 -12.10 3.67 -41.59
CA SER A 939 -13.08 3.54 -40.50
C SER A 939 -12.43 3.38 -39.12
N TRP A 940 -11.10 3.25 -39.07
CA TRP A 940 -10.32 3.03 -37.86
C TRP A 940 -9.23 4.08 -37.63
N GLN A 941 -9.32 4.77 -36.48
CA GLN A 941 -8.33 5.70 -35.96
C GLN A 941 -7.21 4.94 -35.26
N LYS A 942 -5.98 5.28 -35.63
CA LYS A 942 -4.75 4.77 -35.02
C LYS A 942 -4.31 5.78 -33.97
N ILE A 943 -4.27 5.37 -32.71
CA ILE A 943 -3.94 6.22 -31.57
C ILE A 943 -2.52 5.87 -31.11
N SER A 944 -1.71 6.90 -30.86
CA SER A 944 -0.36 6.80 -30.29
C SER A 944 -0.30 7.78 -29.12
N ARG A 945 -0.07 7.29 -27.89
CA ARG A 945 0.10 8.13 -26.70
C ARG A 945 1.58 8.15 -26.29
N GLY A 946 2.09 9.35 -26.03
CA GLY A 946 3.51 9.63 -25.77
C GLY A 946 4.45 8.94 -26.76
N ASN A 947 5.47 8.23 -26.27
CA ASN A 947 6.49 7.59 -27.10
C ASN A 947 6.07 6.24 -27.74
N ALA A 948 4.82 5.78 -27.54
CA ALA A 948 4.32 4.55 -28.14
C ALA A 948 3.70 4.82 -29.52
N ILE A 949 4.49 4.58 -30.57
CA ILE A 949 4.11 4.83 -31.96
C ILE A 949 3.35 3.64 -32.53
N PHE A 950 2.15 3.86 -33.05
CA PHE A 950 1.28 2.81 -33.59
C PHE A 950 1.98 1.98 -34.68
N GLN A 951 2.74 2.61 -35.57
CA GLN A 951 3.46 1.94 -36.66
C GLN A 951 4.59 1.00 -36.18
N ASP A 952 5.13 1.23 -34.98
CA ASP A 952 6.21 0.39 -34.42
C ASP A 952 5.66 -0.83 -33.66
N LEU A 953 4.43 -0.72 -33.16
CA LEU A 953 3.84 -1.63 -32.16
C LEU A 953 2.58 -2.35 -32.63
N ALA A 954 1.98 -1.89 -33.73
CA ALA A 954 0.92 -2.61 -34.41
C ALA A 954 1.46 -3.29 -35.68
N ARG A 955 1.17 -4.58 -35.85
CA ARG A 955 1.55 -5.35 -37.05
C ARG A 955 0.39 -6.20 -37.53
N ILE A 956 0.17 -6.24 -38.84
CA ILE A 956 -0.78 -7.18 -39.46
C ILE A 956 -0.04 -8.50 -39.70
N THR A 957 -0.66 -9.60 -39.31
CA THR A 957 -0.19 -10.98 -39.46
C THR A 957 -1.31 -11.84 -40.05
N ASP A 958 -1.02 -13.09 -40.40
CA ASP A 958 -2.05 -14.05 -40.87
C ASP A 958 -3.13 -14.33 -39.81
N ALA A 959 -2.85 -14.09 -38.52
CA ALA A 959 -3.81 -14.20 -37.41
C ALA A 959 -4.66 -12.92 -37.20
N GLY A 960 -4.33 -11.82 -37.88
CA GLY A 960 -4.99 -10.52 -37.71
C GLY A 960 -4.03 -9.39 -37.32
N LEU A 961 -4.61 -8.29 -36.82
CA LEU A 961 -3.86 -7.14 -36.33
C LEU A 961 -3.42 -7.36 -34.89
N VAL A 962 -2.12 -7.55 -34.69
CA VAL A 962 -1.49 -7.52 -33.37
C VAL A 962 -1.33 -6.07 -32.93
N LEU A 963 -1.86 -5.73 -31.77
CA LEU A 963 -1.57 -4.52 -31.02
C LEU A 963 -0.69 -4.93 -29.84
N ALA A 964 0.59 -4.52 -29.82
CA ALA A 964 1.52 -4.85 -28.75
C ALA A 964 1.82 -3.64 -27.87
N ARG A 965 2.17 -3.90 -26.61
CA ARG A 965 2.90 -2.97 -25.74
C ARG A 965 4.39 -3.33 -25.75
N ARG A 966 5.27 -2.34 -25.63
CA ARG A 966 6.72 -2.60 -25.48
C ARG A 966 7.00 -3.38 -24.19
N GLU A 967 8.22 -3.91 -24.06
CA GLU A 967 8.79 -4.32 -22.78
C GLU A 967 9.17 -3.08 -21.95
N ASN A 968 8.80 -3.05 -20.67
CA ASN A 968 9.05 -1.97 -19.71
C ASN A 968 8.76 -0.52 -20.17
N PRO A 969 7.72 -0.21 -20.96
CA PRO A 969 7.40 1.18 -21.26
C PRO A 969 6.72 1.83 -20.05
N PRO A 970 6.83 3.16 -19.95
CA PRO A 970 5.82 4.03 -19.40
C PRO A 970 4.39 3.50 -19.35
N ASN A 971 3.73 3.84 -18.25
CA ASN A 971 2.37 3.37 -18.05
C ASN A 971 1.36 4.02 -19.02
N ASN A 972 1.60 5.28 -19.37
CA ASN A 972 0.74 6.08 -20.25
C ASN A 972 1.12 5.96 -21.75
N ASN A 973 2.30 5.43 -22.07
CA ASN A 973 2.74 5.28 -23.46
C ASN A 973 2.20 3.99 -24.05
N LYS A 974 1.00 4.09 -24.62
CA LYS A 974 0.28 3.00 -25.28
C LYS A 974 -0.15 3.38 -26.69
N ILE A 975 -0.36 2.36 -27.51
CA ILE A 975 -1.07 2.47 -28.77
C ILE A 975 -2.51 2.01 -28.56
N ALA A 976 -3.43 2.47 -29.40
CA ALA A 976 -4.79 1.92 -29.42
C ALA A 976 -5.39 2.01 -30.82
N LEU A 977 -6.40 1.17 -31.07
CA LEU A 977 -7.22 1.19 -32.26
C LEU A 977 -8.65 1.57 -31.86
N ALA A 978 -9.21 2.62 -32.44
CA ALA A 978 -10.59 3.05 -32.16
C ALA A 978 -11.39 3.29 -33.45
N SER A 979 -12.69 3.07 -33.44
CA SER A 979 -13.53 3.40 -34.60
C SER A 979 -13.62 4.92 -34.79
N THR A 980 -13.53 5.40 -36.04
CA THR A 980 -13.62 6.84 -36.37
C THR A 980 -15.02 7.40 -36.16
N GLU A 981 -16.05 6.54 -36.21
CA GLU A 981 -17.45 6.87 -35.98
C GLU A 981 -18.08 6.00 -34.88
N LYS A 982 -19.27 6.39 -34.42
CA LYS A 982 -20.08 5.61 -33.47
C LYS A 982 -20.75 4.42 -34.18
N ILE A 983 -20.02 3.31 -34.30
CA ILE A 983 -20.42 2.10 -35.04
C ILE A 983 -21.46 1.22 -34.33
N ILE A 984 -21.79 1.52 -33.06
CA ILE A 984 -22.87 0.85 -32.31
C ILE A 984 -23.90 1.92 -31.95
N THR A 985 -25.15 1.72 -32.34
CA THR A 985 -26.29 2.58 -31.95
C THR A 985 -27.44 1.71 -31.47
N LEU A 986 -27.92 1.97 -30.25
CA LEU A 986 -29.00 1.24 -29.62
C LEU A 986 -30.30 2.04 -29.77
N ASP A 987 -31.10 1.74 -30.79
CA ASP A 987 -32.41 2.36 -31.02
C ASP A 987 -33.55 1.59 -30.31
N GLU A 988 -34.80 1.81 -30.72
CA GLU A 988 -36.01 1.13 -30.20
C GLU A 988 -35.92 -0.40 -30.21
N ARG A 989 -35.10 -0.99 -31.10
CA ARG A 989 -34.94 -2.43 -31.25
C ARG A 989 -34.31 -3.09 -30.02
N VAL A 990 -33.53 -2.35 -29.22
CA VAL A 990 -32.91 -2.87 -27.98
C VAL A 990 -33.94 -3.31 -26.94
N GLN A 991 -35.16 -2.76 -27.00
CA GLN A 991 -36.28 -3.14 -26.15
C GLN A 991 -36.96 -4.45 -26.58
N ARG A 992 -36.58 -4.99 -27.75
CA ARG A 992 -37.15 -6.20 -28.36
C ARG A 992 -36.12 -7.32 -28.48
N THR A 993 -34.88 -6.98 -28.82
CA THR A 993 -33.77 -7.93 -28.94
C THR A 993 -32.45 -7.23 -28.64
N PRO A 994 -31.51 -7.87 -27.92
CA PRO A 994 -30.20 -7.29 -27.67
C PRO A 994 -29.34 -7.15 -28.94
N TYR A 995 -28.45 -6.17 -28.93
CA TYR A 995 -27.37 -6.05 -29.91
C TYR A 995 -26.17 -6.91 -29.49
N ARG A 996 -25.47 -7.53 -30.43
CA ARG A 996 -24.28 -8.36 -30.18
C ARG A 996 -23.08 -7.86 -30.98
N LEU A 997 -21.94 -7.81 -30.31
CA LEU A 997 -20.62 -7.63 -30.90
C LEU A 997 -19.83 -8.92 -30.69
N ASP A 998 -19.50 -9.61 -31.78
CA ASP A 998 -18.64 -10.79 -31.76
C ASP A 998 -17.21 -10.35 -32.12
N ILE A 999 -16.26 -10.58 -31.21
CA ILE A 999 -14.87 -10.16 -31.27
C ILE A 999 -13.99 -11.40 -31.27
N GLN A 1000 -13.28 -11.63 -32.38
CA GLN A 1000 -12.34 -12.74 -32.53
C GLN A 1000 -10.93 -12.29 -32.15
N LEU A 1001 -10.43 -12.84 -31.04
CA LEU A 1001 -9.06 -12.69 -30.56
C LEU A 1001 -8.23 -13.94 -30.87
N ASP A 1002 -6.91 -13.86 -30.68
CA ASP A 1002 -6.02 -15.03 -30.66
C ASP A 1002 -5.79 -15.53 -29.20
N PRO A 1003 -6.31 -16.70 -28.81
CA PRO A 1003 -6.11 -17.26 -27.47
C PRO A 1003 -4.72 -17.89 -27.29
N SER A 1004 -3.96 -18.10 -28.37
CA SER A 1004 -2.62 -18.69 -28.32
C SER A 1004 -1.52 -17.69 -27.92
N GLU A 1005 -1.84 -16.39 -27.94
CA GLU A 1005 -0.96 -15.31 -27.51
C GLU A 1005 -0.52 -15.52 -26.05
N GLN A 1006 0.79 -15.62 -25.83
CA GLN A 1006 1.34 -15.99 -24.51
C GLN A 1006 1.28 -14.85 -23.51
N ASN A 1007 1.27 -13.61 -24.00
CA ASN A 1007 1.12 -12.39 -23.21
C ASN A 1007 -0.21 -11.68 -23.50
N LEU A 1008 -1.28 -12.44 -23.78
CA LEU A 1008 -2.63 -11.90 -24.01
C LEU A 1008 -3.04 -10.95 -22.87
N GLY A 1009 -3.22 -9.67 -23.16
CA GLY A 1009 -3.62 -8.70 -22.15
C GLY A 1009 -3.92 -7.31 -22.70
N GLY A 1010 -5.00 -6.71 -22.22
CA GLY A 1010 -5.45 -5.39 -22.64
C GLY A 1010 -6.93 -5.13 -22.39
N TRP A 1011 -7.44 -4.11 -23.07
CA TRP A 1011 -8.75 -3.52 -22.84
C TRP A 1011 -9.58 -3.45 -24.12
N ILE A 1012 -10.89 -3.64 -23.97
CA ILE A 1012 -11.91 -3.40 -24.99
C ILE A 1012 -12.92 -2.41 -24.39
N TYR A 1013 -13.11 -1.26 -25.03
CA TYR A 1013 -13.99 -0.19 -24.56
C TYR A 1013 -15.15 0.06 -25.53
N LEU A 1014 -16.35 0.23 -24.97
CA LEU A 1014 -17.49 0.87 -25.63
C LEU A 1014 -17.61 2.29 -25.08
N THR A 1015 -17.04 3.23 -25.82
CA THR A 1015 -16.78 4.60 -25.35
C THR A 1015 -17.46 5.65 -26.21
N GLU A 1016 -17.87 6.75 -25.59
CA GLU A 1016 -18.28 7.94 -26.33
C GLU A 1016 -17.09 8.72 -26.89
N ASN A 1017 -15.95 8.72 -26.18
CA ASN A 1017 -14.72 9.40 -26.57
C ASN A 1017 -13.49 8.47 -26.42
N PRO A 1018 -12.78 8.13 -27.51
CA PRO A 1018 -11.60 7.26 -27.45
C PRO A 1018 -10.35 7.97 -26.94
N ASP A 1019 -10.34 9.31 -26.88
CA ASP A 1019 -9.21 10.06 -26.33
C ASP A 1019 -9.16 9.90 -24.80
N ASN A 1020 -10.32 9.93 -24.12
CA ASN A 1020 -10.49 9.57 -22.71
C ASN A 1020 -11.52 8.42 -22.55
N PRO A 1021 -11.11 7.16 -22.76
CA PRO A 1021 -12.00 6.01 -22.68
C PRO A 1021 -12.32 5.60 -21.23
N TYR A 1022 -11.50 5.99 -20.26
CA TYR A 1022 -11.68 5.61 -18.85
C TYR A 1022 -12.93 6.27 -18.24
N ASP A 1023 -13.10 7.57 -18.47
CA ASP A 1023 -14.24 8.33 -17.94
C ASP A 1023 -15.51 8.21 -18.80
N THR A 1024 -15.37 7.88 -20.09
CA THR A 1024 -16.48 7.93 -21.06
C THR A 1024 -16.93 6.57 -21.60
N ALA A 1025 -16.33 5.46 -21.14
CA ALA A 1025 -16.83 4.13 -21.46
C ALA A 1025 -18.08 3.74 -20.65
N SER A 1026 -19.10 3.30 -21.39
CA SER A 1026 -20.34 2.75 -20.81
C SER A 1026 -20.19 1.28 -20.43
N VAL A 1027 -19.33 0.56 -21.15
CA VAL A 1027 -18.84 -0.79 -20.82
C VAL A 1027 -17.35 -0.83 -21.16
N ALA A 1028 -16.56 -1.47 -20.30
CA ALA A 1028 -15.17 -1.83 -20.59
C ALA A 1028 -14.89 -3.27 -20.16
N ILE A 1029 -13.92 -3.89 -20.82
CA ILE A 1029 -13.50 -5.27 -20.58
C ILE A 1029 -11.97 -5.26 -20.42
N GLU A 1030 -11.46 -5.71 -19.27
CA GLU A 1030 -10.05 -5.99 -19.04
C GLU A 1030 -9.82 -7.49 -19.24
N LEU A 1031 -8.77 -7.85 -20.00
CA LEU A 1031 -8.28 -9.20 -20.17
C LEU A 1031 -6.83 -9.27 -19.66
N GLU A 1032 -6.49 -10.29 -18.87
CA GLU A 1032 -5.11 -10.59 -18.48
C GLU A 1032 -4.90 -12.10 -18.41
N ARG A 1033 -4.01 -12.64 -19.25
CA ARG A 1033 -3.49 -13.99 -19.07
C ARG A 1033 -2.52 -14.00 -17.89
N LEU A 1034 -2.79 -14.83 -16.90
CA LEU A 1034 -2.04 -14.88 -15.65
C LEU A 1034 -0.76 -15.69 -15.85
N THR A 1035 0.37 -15.18 -15.33
CA THR A 1035 1.71 -15.76 -15.52
C THR A 1035 2.34 -16.30 -14.23
N TYR A 1036 1.59 -16.25 -13.12
CA TYR A 1036 1.96 -16.70 -11.77
C TYR A 1036 0.69 -16.90 -10.93
N GLY A 1037 0.85 -17.42 -9.71
CA GLY A 1037 -0.27 -17.65 -8.79
C GLY A 1037 -1.07 -18.92 -9.10
N PRO A 1038 -2.14 -19.20 -8.33
CA PRO A 1038 -2.94 -20.43 -8.43
C PRO A 1038 -3.60 -20.64 -9.80
N ASN A 1039 -3.88 -19.54 -10.49
CA ASN A 1039 -4.55 -19.52 -11.78
C ASN A 1039 -3.57 -19.27 -12.94
N ASN A 1040 -2.27 -19.56 -12.76
CA ASN A 1040 -1.24 -19.42 -13.79
C ASN A 1040 -1.61 -20.15 -15.10
N GLY A 1041 -1.40 -19.48 -16.23
CA GLY A 1041 -1.82 -19.92 -17.55
C GLY A 1041 -3.31 -19.70 -17.85
N GLY A 1042 -4.13 -19.38 -16.85
CA GLY A 1042 -5.53 -18.99 -16.98
C GLY A 1042 -5.72 -17.54 -17.44
N LEU A 1043 -6.98 -17.14 -17.57
CA LEU A 1043 -7.39 -15.81 -18.06
C LEU A 1043 -8.26 -15.12 -17.01
N ARG A 1044 -7.77 -14.02 -16.43
CA ARG A 1044 -8.61 -13.08 -15.68
C ARG A 1044 -9.37 -12.18 -16.64
N VAL A 1045 -10.67 -12.03 -16.39
CA VAL A 1045 -11.55 -11.12 -17.10
C VAL A 1045 -12.20 -10.19 -16.10
N ARG A 1046 -12.18 -8.88 -16.35
CA ARG A 1046 -13.02 -7.93 -15.64
C ARG A 1046 -13.97 -7.25 -16.59
N MET A 1047 -15.24 -7.18 -16.20
CA MET A 1047 -16.26 -6.40 -16.89
C MET A 1047 -16.63 -5.20 -16.05
N TYR A 1048 -16.60 -4.01 -16.64
CA TYR A 1048 -16.97 -2.75 -16.01
C TYR A 1048 -18.21 -2.14 -16.66
N SER A 1049 -19.00 -1.37 -15.92
CA SER A 1049 -20.01 -0.48 -16.53
C SER A 1049 -20.07 0.90 -15.87
N GLY A 1050 -19.71 1.93 -16.62
CA GLY A 1050 -19.51 3.27 -16.10
C GLY A 1050 -18.21 3.38 -15.31
N HIS A 1051 -18.29 3.77 -14.03
CA HIS A 1051 -17.09 4.07 -13.25
C HIS A 1051 -16.23 2.82 -13.00
N MET A 1052 -15.00 2.85 -13.51
CA MET A 1052 -14.01 1.75 -13.55
C MET A 1052 -13.40 1.37 -12.19
N TYR A 1053 -14.14 1.58 -11.10
CA TYR A 1053 -13.74 1.21 -9.74
C TYR A 1053 -14.95 0.63 -8.99
N TYR A 1054 -16.04 1.39 -8.87
CA TYR A 1054 -17.24 0.97 -8.12
C TYR A 1054 -18.20 0.03 -8.86
N SER A 1055 -18.01 -0.19 -10.16
CA SER A 1055 -18.98 -0.92 -11.00
C SER A 1055 -18.28 -1.95 -11.87
N HIS A 1056 -17.88 -3.06 -11.25
CA HIS A 1056 -17.14 -4.13 -11.91
C HIS A 1056 -17.49 -5.54 -11.41
N LEU A 1057 -17.23 -6.52 -12.27
CA LEU A 1057 -17.26 -7.96 -12.00
C LEU A 1057 -15.91 -8.53 -12.45
N GLU A 1058 -15.21 -9.25 -11.58
CA GLU A 1058 -13.97 -9.99 -11.91
C GLU A 1058 -14.24 -11.49 -11.84
N ARG A 1059 -13.79 -12.25 -12.86
CA ARG A 1059 -13.81 -13.71 -12.88
C ARG A 1059 -12.51 -14.24 -13.47
N THR A 1060 -11.98 -15.32 -12.92
CA THR A 1060 -10.80 -16.02 -13.46
C THR A 1060 -11.17 -17.35 -14.08
N PHE A 1061 -10.81 -17.55 -15.34
CA PHE A 1061 -10.94 -18.83 -16.03
C PHE A 1061 -9.63 -19.61 -15.93
N GLN A 1062 -9.75 -20.90 -15.60
CA GLN A 1062 -8.60 -21.80 -15.44
C GLN A 1062 -7.87 -22.09 -16.77
N ALA A 1063 -6.60 -22.51 -16.68
CA ALA A 1063 -5.76 -22.78 -17.85
C ALA A 1063 -6.28 -23.91 -18.76
N ASP A 1064 -6.96 -24.91 -18.18
CA ASP A 1064 -7.60 -26.00 -18.94
C ASP A 1064 -8.84 -25.52 -19.69
N TRP A 1065 -9.63 -24.61 -19.09
CA TRP A 1065 -10.70 -23.90 -19.79
C TRP A 1065 -10.14 -23.03 -20.92
N LEU A 1066 -9.08 -22.26 -20.67
CA LEU A 1066 -8.49 -21.37 -21.68
C LEU A 1066 -7.98 -22.14 -22.90
N ALA A 1067 -7.43 -23.34 -22.69
CA ALA A 1067 -7.01 -24.23 -23.77
C ALA A 1067 -8.16 -24.76 -24.65
N THR A 1068 -9.42 -24.57 -24.25
CA THR A 1068 -10.62 -24.89 -25.05
C THR A 1068 -11.28 -23.67 -25.71
N TRP A 1069 -10.85 -22.45 -25.35
CA TRP A 1069 -11.40 -21.23 -25.93
C TRP A 1069 -10.87 -21.02 -27.35
N ASP A 1070 -11.79 -20.74 -28.28
CA ASP A 1070 -11.51 -20.47 -29.69
C ASP A 1070 -11.14 -19.00 -29.98
N GLY A 1071 -11.03 -18.17 -28.94
CA GLY A 1071 -10.79 -16.74 -29.05
C GLY A 1071 -12.04 -15.89 -29.29
N MET A 1072 -13.24 -16.50 -29.39
CA MET A 1072 -14.48 -15.75 -29.58
C MET A 1072 -15.02 -15.18 -28.26
N LEU A 1073 -15.13 -13.85 -28.21
CA LEU A 1073 -15.77 -13.08 -27.15
C LEU A 1073 -17.00 -12.37 -27.74
N SER A 1074 -18.22 -12.65 -27.24
CA SER A 1074 -19.39 -11.86 -27.62
C SER A 1074 -19.82 -10.92 -26.49
N LEU A 1075 -19.81 -9.60 -26.74
CA LEU A 1075 -20.46 -8.62 -25.88
C LEU A 1075 -21.92 -8.46 -26.31
N VAL A 1076 -22.84 -8.68 -25.37
CA VAL A 1076 -24.29 -8.59 -25.56
C VAL A 1076 -24.80 -7.35 -24.82
N LEU A 1077 -25.55 -6.50 -25.53
CA LEU A 1077 -26.09 -5.22 -25.07
C LEU A 1077 -27.62 -5.26 -25.11
N GLY A 1078 -28.26 -5.26 -23.95
CA GLY A 1078 -29.73 -5.21 -23.80
C GLY A 1078 -30.18 -3.89 -23.17
N ASP A 1079 -31.49 -3.63 -23.16
CA ASP A 1079 -32.04 -2.43 -22.51
C ASP A 1079 -31.88 -2.55 -20.99
N GLY A 1080 -30.98 -1.75 -20.40
CA GLY A 1080 -30.67 -1.79 -18.97
C GLY A 1080 -29.65 -2.86 -18.55
N ALA A 1081 -28.96 -3.53 -19.48
CA ALA A 1081 -28.01 -4.61 -19.16
C ALA A 1081 -26.90 -4.79 -20.20
N ALA A 1082 -25.75 -5.28 -19.76
CA ALA A 1082 -24.67 -5.74 -20.62
C ALA A 1082 -24.11 -7.08 -20.11
N GLY A 1083 -23.61 -7.95 -20.99
CA GLY A 1083 -22.95 -9.19 -20.59
C GLY A 1083 -21.95 -9.75 -21.59
N LEU A 1084 -21.02 -10.58 -21.10
CA LEU A 1084 -19.96 -11.22 -21.87
C LEU A 1084 -20.19 -12.71 -22.01
N LYS A 1085 -20.21 -13.16 -23.26
CA LYS A 1085 -20.32 -14.55 -23.65
C LYS A 1085 -18.95 -15.07 -24.08
N PHE A 1086 -18.57 -16.24 -23.57
CA PHE A 1086 -17.42 -17.01 -24.06
C PHE A 1086 -17.95 -18.36 -24.55
N GLY A 1087 -17.71 -18.67 -25.83
CA GLY A 1087 -18.39 -19.78 -26.49
C GLY A 1087 -19.91 -19.60 -26.46
N ASP A 1088 -20.63 -20.57 -25.89
CA ASP A 1088 -22.09 -20.54 -25.74
C ASP A 1088 -22.64 -20.06 -24.39
N THR A 1089 -21.79 -19.79 -23.40
CA THR A 1089 -22.23 -19.41 -22.05
C THR A 1089 -22.07 -17.91 -21.81
N LEU A 1090 -23.11 -17.24 -21.29
CA LEU A 1090 -23.01 -15.89 -20.73
C LEU A 1090 -22.36 -16.02 -19.35
N THR A 1091 -21.15 -15.48 -19.18
CA THR A 1091 -20.29 -15.72 -18.00
C THR A 1091 -20.16 -14.50 -17.09
N HIS A 1092 -20.47 -13.32 -17.63
CA HIS A 1092 -20.54 -12.05 -16.92
C HIS A 1092 -21.79 -11.33 -17.39
N ALA A 1093 -22.57 -10.75 -16.48
CA ALA A 1093 -23.65 -9.84 -16.82
C ALA A 1093 -23.89 -8.85 -15.68
N ILE A 1094 -24.13 -7.59 -16.05
CA ILE A 1094 -24.36 -6.49 -15.12
C ILE A 1094 -25.61 -5.70 -15.54
N THR A 1095 -26.50 -5.43 -14.58
CA THR A 1095 -27.61 -4.48 -14.78
C THR A 1095 -27.07 -3.06 -14.72
N THR A 1096 -27.34 -2.23 -15.73
CA THR A 1096 -26.73 -0.90 -15.87
C THR A 1096 -27.61 0.07 -16.65
N SER A 1097 -27.70 1.32 -16.19
CA SER A 1097 -28.35 2.40 -16.94
C SER A 1097 -27.45 3.01 -18.03
N ARG A 1098 -26.22 2.50 -18.21
CA ARG A 1098 -25.27 2.98 -19.22
C ARG A 1098 -25.49 2.37 -20.61
N VAL A 1099 -26.20 1.24 -20.66
CA VAL A 1099 -26.57 0.54 -21.89
C VAL A 1099 -28.09 0.50 -21.97
N GLN A 1100 -28.65 1.36 -22.81
CA GLN A 1100 -30.08 1.58 -22.96
C GLN A 1100 -30.37 2.23 -24.32
N ARG A 1101 -31.65 2.31 -24.69
CA ARG A 1101 -32.10 3.07 -25.86
C ARG A 1101 -31.50 4.49 -25.90
N GLY A 1102 -30.99 4.89 -27.07
CA GLY A 1102 -30.32 6.16 -27.33
C GLY A 1102 -28.81 6.13 -27.13
N GLY A 1103 -28.26 5.04 -26.56
CA GLY A 1103 -26.83 4.82 -26.45
C GLY A 1103 -26.16 4.68 -27.82
N ALA A 1104 -25.05 5.39 -28.04
CA ALA A 1104 -24.28 5.30 -29.27
C ALA A 1104 -22.78 5.41 -28.98
N TYR A 1105 -22.01 4.40 -29.41
CA TYR A 1105 -20.65 4.15 -28.93
C TYR A 1105 -19.67 3.91 -30.07
N ARG A 1106 -18.41 4.32 -29.84
CA ARG A 1106 -17.23 3.87 -30.56
C ARG A 1106 -16.69 2.60 -29.91
N LEU A 1107 -16.06 1.74 -30.69
CA LEU A 1107 -15.34 0.57 -30.21
C LEU A 1107 -13.84 0.87 -30.19
N MET A 1108 -13.15 0.52 -29.11
CA MET A 1108 -11.71 0.76 -28.96
C MET A 1108 -10.99 -0.43 -28.31
N PHE A 1109 -9.78 -0.71 -28.78
CA PHE A 1109 -8.88 -1.77 -28.32
C PHE A 1109 -7.53 -1.17 -27.89
N GLU A 1110 -7.03 -1.55 -26.71
CA GLU A 1110 -5.77 -1.04 -26.14
C GLU A 1110 -5.00 -2.17 -25.44
N PRO A 1111 -3.77 -2.54 -25.84
CA PRO A 1111 -3.00 -3.58 -25.18
C PRO A 1111 -2.41 -3.12 -23.83
N GLY A 1112 -2.26 -4.06 -22.90
CA GLY A 1112 -1.61 -3.87 -21.61
C GLY A 1112 -2.48 -3.28 -20.50
N GLN A 1113 -2.17 -3.65 -19.25
CA GLN A 1113 -2.88 -3.20 -18.05
C GLN A 1113 -2.80 -1.69 -17.77
N ARG A 1114 -3.73 -1.19 -16.93
CA ARG A 1114 -3.80 0.24 -16.53
C ARG A 1114 -2.69 0.67 -15.58
N THR A 1115 -2.21 -0.21 -14.70
CA THR A 1115 -1.30 0.15 -13.58
C THR A 1115 -0.03 -0.71 -13.50
N ARG A 1116 0.15 -1.65 -14.41
CA ARG A 1116 1.29 -2.56 -14.44
C ARG A 1116 2.03 -2.39 -15.77
N PRO A 1117 3.33 -2.04 -15.77
CA PRO A 1117 4.16 -2.14 -16.97
C PRO A 1117 4.50 -3.61 -17.19
N SER A 1118 3.90 -4.20 -18.22
CA SER A 1118 4.12 -5.58 -18.64
C SER A 1118 4.03 -5.65 -20.16
N GLU A 1119 4.94 -6.39 -20.80
CA GLU A 1119 4.80 -6.72 -22.21
C GLU A 1119 3.53 -7.57 -22.38
N GLN A 1120 2.54 -7.02 -23.06
CA GLN A 1120 1.23 -7.64 -23.30
C GLN A 1120 0.73 -7.25 -24.70
N ALA A 1121 -0.06 -8.13 -25.30
CA ALA A 1121 -0.60 -7.93 -26.64
C ALA A 1121 -2.07 -8.30 -26.74
N LEU A 1122 -2.75 -7.73 -27.74
CA LEU A 1122 -4.05 -8.14 -28.23
C LEU A 1122 -3.94 -8.39 -29.74
N THR A 1123 -4.20 -9.61 -30.18
CA THR A 1123 -4.28 -9.94 -31.61
C THR A 1123 -5.74 -10.02 -32.02
N LEU A 1124 -6.19 -9.03 -32.82
CA LEU A 1124 -7.57 -8.88 -33.27
C LEU A 1124 -7.72 -9.38 -34.71
N ALA A 1125 -8.49 -10.46 -34.89
CA ALA A 1125 -8.72 -11.06 -36.20
C ALA A 1125 -9.96 -10.48 -36.90
N LYS A 1126 -11.07 -10.29 -36.17
CA LYS A 1126 -12.35 -9.88 -36.74
C LYS A 1126 -13.28 -9.28 -35.69
N VAL A 1127 -14.12 -8.33 -36.10
CA VAL A 1127 -15.28 -7.87 -35.32
C VAL A 1127 -16.53 -7.88 -36.20
N THR A 1128 -17.63 -8.47 -35.72
CA THR A 1128 -18.95 -8.37 -36.35
C THR A 1128 -20.00 -7.86 -35.36
N GLY A 1129 -20.86 -6.94 -35.80
CA GLY A 1129 -21.95 -6.38 -35.00
C GLY A 1129 -23.32 -6.63 -35.62
N GLY A 1130 -24.36 -6.78 -34.80
CA GLY A 1130 -25.74 -6.85 -35.28
C GLY A 1130 -26.75 -7.23 -34.21
N TRP A 1131 -28.03 -7.09 -34.53
CA TRP A 1131 -29.13 -7.48 -33.66
C TRP A 1131 -29.26 -9.00 -33.57
N ILE A 1132 -29.42 -9.54 -32.35
CA ILE A 1132 -29.66 -10.98 -32.17
C ILE A 1132 -31.01 -11.34 -32.79
N THR A 1133 -31.04 -12.40 -33.59
CA THR A 1133 -32.30 -12.91 -34.17
C THR A 1133 -33.14 -13.57 -33.08
N PRO A 1134 -34.38 -13.10 -32.79
CA PRO A 1134 -35.24 -13.74 -31.82
C PRO A 1134 -35.65 -15.15 -32.22
N ALA A 1135 -35.80 -16.04 -31.24
CA ALA A 1135 -36.35 -17.37 -31.47
C ALA A 1135 -37.80 -17.27 -31.97
N ASN A 1136 -38.12 -18.02 -33.03
CA ASN A 1136 -39.41 -17.99 -33.73
C ASN A 1136 -39.80 -16.64 -34.34
N MET A 1137 -38.85 -15.72 -34.58
CA MET A 1137 -39.10 -14.44 -35.26
C MET A 1137 -39.92 -14.64 -36.55
N THR A 1138 -41.08 -14.00 -36.65
CA THR A 1138 -41.93 -14.06 -37.85
C THR A 1138 -41.43 -13.09 -38.93
N ALA A 1139 -41.96 -13.20 -40.16
CA ALA A 1139 -41.68 -12.24 -41.21
C ALA A 1139 -42.09 -10.81 -40.79
N GLN A 1140 -43.22 -10.66 -40.09
CA GLN A 1140 -43.69 -9.36 -39.59
C GLN A 1140 -42.77 -8.79 -38.50
N ASP A 1141 -42.30 -9.62 -37.57
CA ASP A 1141 -41.34 -9.18 -36.53
C ASP A 1141 -40.02 -8.73 -37.16
N ARG A 1142 -39.55 -9.46 -38.19
CA ARG A 1142 -38.31 -9.16 -38.90
C ARG A 1142 -38.33 -7.74 -39.48
N TRP A 1143 -39.45 -7.30 -40.05
CA TRP A 1143 -39.59 -5.95 -40.61
C TRP A 1143 -39.51 -4.83 -39.56
N LEU A 1144 -39.68 -5.13 -38.28
CA LEU A 1144 -39.49 -4.18 -37.17
C LEU A 1144 -38.06 -4.21 -36.59
N LEU A 1145 -37.18 -5.10 -37.08
CA LEU A 1145 -35.86 -5.38 -36.52
C LEU A 1145 -34.70 -5.22 -37.53
N VAL A 1146 -34.96 -5.31 -38.83
CA VAL A 1146 -33.97 -4.96 -39.88
C VAL A 1146 -33.53 -3.49 -39.78
N ASP A 1147 -32.31 -3.21 -40.20
CA ASP A 1147 -31.80 -1.83 -40.28
C ASP A 1147 -32.47 -1.07 -41.42
N ASP A 1148 -32.83 0.20 -41.18
CA ASP A 1148 -33.48 1.10 -42.14
C ASP A 1148 -32.75 1.15 -43.50
N GLU A 1149 -31.42 1.12 -43.48
CA GLU A 1149 -30.55 1.11 -44.68
C GLU A 1149 -30.70 -0.16 -45.54
N THR A 1150 -31.22 -1.24 -44.96
CA THR A 1150 -31.42 -2.56 -45.59
C THR A 1150 -32.91 -2.92 -45.77
N PHE A 1151 -33.82 -1.98 -45.47
CA PHE A 1151 -35.25 -2.19 -45.54
C PHE A 1151 -35.75 -2.23 -47.01
N ASP A 1152 -36.17 -3.41 -47.46
CA ASP A 1152 -36.80 -3.59 -48.77
C ASP A 1152 -38.31 -3.31 -48.69
N ALA A 1153 -38.70 -2.11 -49.12
CA ALA A 1153 -40.07 -1.64 -49.09
C ALA A 1153 -41.00 -2.40 -50.06
N ASP A 1154 -40.49 -2.93 -51.17
CA ASP A 1154 -41.29 -3.67 -52.14
C ASP A 1154 -41.58 -5.08 -51.61
N ALA A 1155 -40.57 -5.77 -51.07
CA ALA A 1155 -40.75 -7.07 -50.41
C ALA A 1155 -41.64 -6.97 -49.15
N PHE A 1156 -41.58 -5.85 -48.40
CA PHE A 1156 -42.50 -5.60 -47.30
C PHE A 1156 -43.96 -5.42 -47.77
N ALA A 1157 -44.17 -4.71 -48.89
CA ALA A 1157 -45.50 -4.51 -49.46
C ALA A 1157 -46.11 -5.83 -50.00
N ASP A 1158 -45.30 -6.69 -50.62
CA ASP A 1158 -45.72 -8.02 -51.08
C ASP A 1158 -46.11 -8.93 -49.89
N GLU A 1159 -45.31 -8.95 -48.81
CA GLU A 1159 -45.61 -9.73 -47.61
C GLU A 1159 -46.91 -9.25 -46.92
N LEU A 1160 -47.12 -7.93 -46.84
CA LEU A 1160 -48.39 -7.34 -46.38
C LEU A 1160 -49.57 -7.75 -47.26
N ALA A 1161 -49.42 -7.75 -48.59
CA ALA A 1161 -50.48 -8.15 -49.51
C ALA A 1161 -50.85 -9.64 -49.34
N ILE A 1162 -49.86 -10.51 -49.10
CA ILE A 1162 -50.07 -11.93 -48.79
C ILE A 1162 -50.80 -12.09 -47.45
N GLY A 1163 -50.39 -11.38 -46.40
CA GLY A 1163 -51.03 -11.40 -45.08
C GLY A 1163 -52.48 -10.88 -45.07
N ILE A 1164 -52.81 -9.95 -45.97
CA ILE A 1164 -54.18 -9.43 -46.16
C ILE A 1164 -55.05 -10.40 -46.98
N MET A 1165 -54.48 -11.14 -47.93
CA MET A 1165 -55.22 -12.14 -48.73
C MET A 1165 -55.37 -13.52 -48.03
N GLY A 1166 -54.69 -13.72 -46.90
CA GLY A 1166 -54.72 -14.96 -46.11
C GLY A 1166 -55.73 -15.00 -44.95
N ASN A 1167 -56.54 -13.95 -44.75
CA ASN A 1167 -57.57 -13.82 -43.69
C ASN A 1167 -59.00 -13.78 -44.25
#